data_AF-A0A098G530-F1
#
_entry.id   AF-A0A098G530-F1
#
_cell.length_a   1.000
_cell.length_b   1.000
_cell.length_c   1.000
_cell.angle_alpha   90.00
_cell.angle_beta   90.00
_cell.angle_gamma   90.00
#
_symmetry.space_group_name_H-M   'P 1'
#
loop_
_entity.id
_entity.type
_entity.pdbx_description
1 polymer ?
#
loop_
_entity_poly.entity_id
_entity_poly.type
_entity_poly.pdbx_seq_one_letter_code
_entity_poly.pdbx_strand_id
1 'polypeptide(L)'
;MKLPLKEPLFGKYLYISEDNIIHVLMPVVSGTSIGLDNTCKAVLSLQEFFGKGSNSNQKATLKGELLKYKGALENDLSLLNKDALLTKQKQERLTQINAYLKVITALEHHKELECLNQGFPSYPRPLEELMQNRETSNLYSMVLRPTEEDGYLRSEAANPIFSVAHKSVARDIKESVSPLQQALIKAYKPLTYKARDLKSQVIETALAPLKPLELPVDFKKLRAILQKTVQDLLNVSIDFTKTKQDAALEQKDIDEAMLFDVETTPKEYIDALLAYCAPDLFKTVLESPFNSLTQAEDWSIATQFLLGITNIYCVSQDKVSKDTNFGKILDNNPELNKDLAQTLAKAQKAHKRIEKTLLSWINEHAKELMLKKNVTQEEVKLITERFTVLYAQIKDSPHFDEFFICDSQKKGDFVIHQGSIGTSFAQFACSDLFELSKELIEPLQKARKEARKLNTEIPHKSPIVQGEVDIDTKSMNSTELQALYERINTYDSKIKEQLNAELKKERPDFKPQIDAKQFLQHVAYGEQNEAEDLLKKDNEFAQELLTASDIPFTDYSGRTFTCTAYEYAYWAKDAHMCRMLEQYMDDNTKKELLNRVERMEEPIGEELFKKPRGLLYTQKGNKYRSDHFDLTPLKQALKTYIEAYDNNEDSETLEALWIKVGLSQRDVPAHIAHEYCHPKRSFDDVSQNPSLLDASKSSNLERSLKFYNWVTNVNDFWFTPNSYSVDSGLGFSFAILRGLVQWWGGVASRAWVCGGAVGDSVAD
;
A
#
# COMPACT_ATOMS: atom_id res chain seq x y z
N MET A 1 33.76 2.12 -14.65
CA MET A 1 32.42 2.67 -14.35
C MET A 1 31.66 1.83 -13.32
N LYS A 2 31.03 2.44 -12.30
CA LYS A 2 30.14 1.72 -11.36
C LYS A 2 28.70 1.75 -11.84
N LEU A 3 28.12 0.57 -12.08
CA LEU A 3 26.75 0.43 -12.56
C LEU A 3 25.84 -0.11 -11.45
N PRO A 4 24.76 0.61 -11.07
CA PRO A 4 23.74 0.08 -10.17
C PRO A 4 23.01 -1.11 -10.81
N LEU A 5 22.89 -2.22 -10.10
CA LEU A 5 22.14 -3.40 -10.55
C LEU A 5 20.64 -3.18 -10.33
N LYS A 6 19.79 -3.76 -11.19
CA LYS A 6 18.33 -3.61 -11.07
C LYS A 6 17.69 -4.64 -10.15
N GLU A 7 18.37 -5.76 -9.86
CA GLU A 7 17.89 -6.68 -8.84
C GLU A 7 17.67 -5.93 -7.52
N PRO A 8 16.44 -5.90 -6.98
CA PRO A 8 16.14 -5.08 -5.82
C PRO A 8 16.76 -5.67 -4.56
N LEU A 9 17.31 -4.79 -3.70
CA LEU A 9 17.82 -5.17 -2.38
C LEU A 9 16.70 -5.62 -1.43
N PHE A 10 15.47 -5.18 -1.70
CA PHE A 10 14.26 -5.46 -0.94
C PHE A 10 13.17 -5.94 -1.91
N GLY A 11 12.78 -7.21 -1.83
CA GLY A 11 11.66 -7.74 -2.58
C GLY A 11 10.46 -7.95 -1.65
N LYS A 12 9.27 -7.49 -2.05
CA LYS A 12 8.05 -7.74 -1.28
C LYS A 12 7.80 -9.26 -1.22
N TYR A 13 7.55 -9.80 -0.03
CA TYR A 13 7.42 -11.25 0.25
C TYR A 13 8.71 -12.08 0.08
N LEU A 14 9.82 -11.50 -0.39
CA LEU A 14 11.02 -12.24 -0.76
C LEU A 14 12.12 -12.06 0.28
N TYR A 15 12.67 -13.18 0.71
CA TYR A 15 13.90 -13.23 1.49
C TYR A 15 14.92 -14.16 0.80
N ILE A 16 16.16 -13.71 0.68
CA ILE A 16 17.24 -14.51 0.11
C ILE A 16 18.23 -14.86 1.22
N SER A 17 18.38 -16.15 1.49
CA SER A 17 19.30 -16.65 2.51
C SER A 17 20.76 -16.59 2.05
N GLU A 18 21.70 -16.80 2.98
CA GLU A 18 23.14 -16.84 2.70
C GLU A 18 23.51 -17.94 1.67
N ASP A 19 22.74 -19.02 1.63
CA ASP A 19 22.89 -20.14 0.68
C ASP A 19 22.29 -19.86 -0.71
N ASN A 20 21.98 -18.59 -1.02
CA ASN A 20 21.37 -18.16 -2.27
C ASN A 20 19.98 -18.78 -2.56
N ILE A 21 19.21 -19.07 -1.50
CA ILE A 21 17.88 -19.67 -1.61
C ILE A 21 16.82 -18.57 -1.50
N ILE A 22 15.88 -18.56 -2.45
CA ILE A 22 14.73 -17.66 -2.43
C ILE A 22 13.62 -18.27 -1.59
N HIS A 23 13.30 -17.60 -0.49
CA HIS A 23 12.14 -17.88 0.34
C HIS A 23 11.04 -16.88 0.00
N VAL A 24 9.91 -17.40 -0.48
CA VAL A 24 8.66 -16.63 -0.61
C VAL A 24 7.88 -16.78 0.69
N LEU A 25 7.68 -15.67 1.39
CA LEU A 25 7.01 -15.59 2.68
C LEU A 25 5.59 -15.05 2.48
N MET A 26 4.64 -15.97 2.52
CA MET A 26 3.22 -15.70 2.31
C MET A 26 2.60 -15.09 3.57
N PRO A 27 2.00 -13.89 3.52
CA PRO A 27 1.40 -13.25 4.68
C PRO A 27 0.14 -14.02 5.10
N VAL A 28 -0.04 -14.18 6.41
CA VAL A 28 -1.27 -14.71 7.01
C VAL A 28 -2.09 -13.53 7.53
N VAL A 29 -1.48 -12.66 8.33
CA VAL A 29 -2.10 -11.48 8.93
C VAL A 29 -1.04 -10.39 9.13
N SER A 30 -1.40 -9.12 9.04
CA SER A 30 -0.48 -8.02 9.36
C SER A 30 -0.14 -8.00 10.85
N GLY A 31 1.05 -7.50 11.19
CA GLY A 31 1.57 -7.46 12.57
C GLY A 31 2.86 -8.23 12.74
N THR A 32 3.44 -8.16 13.94
CA THR A 32 4.69 -8.84 14.28
C THR A 32 4.48 -9.93 15.31
N SER A 33 4.05 -9.58 16.53
CA SER A 33 3.78 -10.55 17.60
C SER A 33 2.29 -10.88 17.75
N ILE A 34 1.42 -9.93 17.37
CA ILE A 34 -0.03 -10.07 17.35
C ILE A 34 -0.57 -9.59 16.01
N GLY A 35 -1.60 -10.27 15.50
CA GLY A 35 -2.32 -9.85 14.30
C GLY A 35 -3.03 -8.52 14.55
N LEU A 36 -2.78 -7.53 13.69
CA LEU A 36 -3.42 -6.21 13.78
C LEU A 36 -4.70 -6.14 12.94
N ASP A 37 -4.76 -6.90 11.85
CA ASP A 37 -6.01 -7.17 11.15
C ASP A 37 -6.76 -8.31 11.83
N ASN A 38 -8.01 -8.08 12.19
CA ASN A 38 -8.91 -9.09 12.73
C ASN A 38 -10.25 -9.10 12.00
N THR A 39 -11.05 -10.12 12.30
CA THR A 39 -12.38 -10.35 11.73
C THR A 39 -12.39 -10.28 10.20
N CYS A 40 -13.17 -9.39 9.60
CA CYS A 40 -13.32 -9.19 8.17
C CYS A 40 -12.00 -8.82 7.45
N LYS A 41 -11.02 -8.24 8.15
CA LYS A 41 -9.77 -7.75 7.54
C LYS A 41 -8.62 -8.73 7.62
N ALA A 42 -8.70 -9.76 8.47
CA ALA A 42 -7.56 -10.65 8.78
C ALA A 42 -6.90 -11.28 7.54
N VAL A 43 -7.68 -11.54 6.49
CA VAL A 43 -7.28 -12.29 5.29
C VAL A 43 -6.91 -11.37 4.11
N LEU A 44 -7.06 -10.04 4.23
CA LEU A 44 -6.84 -9.10 3.12
C LEU A 44 -5.41 -9.16 2.55
N SER A 45 -4.41 -9.31 3.43
CA SER A 45 -3.01 -9.45 2.99
C SER A 45 -2.78 -10.70 2.13
N LEU A 46 -3.52 -11.79 2.40
CA LEU A 46 -3.47 -13.02 1.61
C LEU A 46 -4.23 -12.89 0.28
N GLN A 47 -5.36 -12.17 0.27
CA GLN A 47 -6.05 -11.77 -0.96
C GLN A 47 -5.16 -10.96 -1.90
N GLU A 48 -4.43 -9.99 -1.36
CA GLU A 48 -3.45 -9.20 -2.11
C GLU A 48 -2.34 -10.09 -2.68
N PHE A 49 -1.79 -11.00 -1.85
CA PHE A 49 -0.72 -11.91 -2.26
C PHE A 49 -1.09 -12.74 -3.50
N PHE A 50 -2.33 -13.25 -3.56
CA PHE A 50 -2.83 -14.04 -4.69
C PHE A 50 -3.54 -13.24 -5.80
N GLY A 51 -3.74 -11.93 -5.63
CA GLY A 51 -4.53 -11.13 -6.59
C GLY A 51 -6.02 -11.50 -6.61
N LYS A 52 -6.59 -11.90 -5.47
CA LYS A 52 -7.99 -12.35 -5.38
C LYS A 52 -8.87 -11.40 -4.58
N GLY A 53 -10.13 -11.27 -4.98
CA GLY A 53 -11.12 -10.41 -4.34
C GLY A 53 -11.08 -8.96 -4.84
N SER A 54 -12.19 -8.25 -4.68
CA SER A 54 -12.37 -6.85 -5.12
C SER A 54 -11.51 -5.84 -4.35
N ASN A 55 -11.11 -6.19 -3.13
CA ASN A 55 -10.28 -5.34 -2.27
C ASN A 55 -8.77 -5.52 -2.49
N SER A 56 -8.37 -6.44 -3.39
CA SER A 56 -6.97 -6.75 -3.65
C SER A 56 -6.33 -5.68 -4.54
N ASN A 57 -5.17 -5.18 -4.11
CA ASN A 57 -4.32 -4.37 -4.96
C ASN A 57 -3.66 -5.28 -6.01
N GLN A 58 -4.31 -5.40 -7.17
CA GLN A 58 -3.87 -6.21 -8.30
C GLN A 58 -2.46 -5.84 -8.81
N LYS A 59 -1.93 -4.66 -8.45
CA LYS A 59 -0.57 -4.21 -8.81
C LYS A 59 0.53 -4.74 -7.87
N ALA A 60 0.17 -5.34 -6.74
CA ALA A 60 1.08 -5.69 -5.64
C ALA A 60 1.07 -7.18 -5.26
N THR A 61 0.66 -8.05 -6.19
CA THR A 61 0.55 -9.51 -6.03
C THR A 61 1.91 -10.21 -6.06
N LEU A 62 2.02 -11.42 -5.50
CA LEU A 62 3.25 -12.22 -5.59
C LEU A 62 3.67 -12.42 -7.05
N LYS A 63 2.73 -12.76 -7.94
CA LYS A 63 3.01 -13.00 -9.36
C LYS A 63 3.60 -11.76 -10.02
N GLY A 64 3.02 -10.58 -9.74
CA GLY A 64 3.55 -9.29 -10.20
C GLY A 64 4.97 -9.02 -9.70
N GLU A 65 5.22 -9.24 -8.41
CA GLU A 65 6.53 -9.03 -7.79
C GLU A 65 7.60 -10.00 -8.33
N LEU A 66 7.26 -11.27 -8.51
CA LEU A 66 8.15 -12.27 -9.12
C LEU A 66 8.48 -11.94 -10.59
N LEU A 67 7.52 -11.45 -11.36
CA LEU A 67 7.75 -11.01 -12.75
C LEU A 67 8.67 -9.79 -12.83
N LYS A 68 8.47 -8.80 -11.95
CA LYS A 68 9.39 -7.65 -11.82
C LYS A 68 10.80 -8.11 -11.44
N TYR A 69 10.92 -9.00 -10.46
CA TYR A 69 12.20 -9.54 -10.00
C TYR A 69 12.90 -10.35 -11.11
N LYS A 70 12.15 -11.18 -11.84
CA LYS A 70 12.64 -11.91 -13.01
C LYS A 70 13.22 -10.94 -14.06
N GLY A 71 12.45 -9.93 -14.43
CA GLY A 71 12.90 -8.93 -15.40
C GLY A 71 14.17 -8.21 -14.92
N ALA A 72 14.26 -7.89 -13.63
CA ALA A 72 15.46 -7.29 -13.04
C ALA A 72 16.69 -8.22 -13.15
N LEU A 73 16.54 -9.51 -12.83
CA LEU A 73 17.60 -10.50 -12.95
C LEU A 73 18.06 -10.72 -14.39
N GLU A 74 17.13 -10.89 -15.34
CA GLU A 74 17.43 -11.07 -16.76
C GLU A 74 18.18 -9.87 -17.33
N ASN A 75 17.76 -8.67 -16.92
CA ASN A 75 18.44 -7.43 -17.26
C ASN A 75 19.85 -7.31 -16.69
N ASP A 76 20.10 -7.79 -15.47
CA ASP A 76 21.45 -7.77 -14.89
C ASP A 76 22.35 -8.83 -15.54
N LEU A 77 21.82 -10.03 -15.79
CA LEU A 77 22.56 -11.15 -16.38
C LEU A 77 23.04 -10.89 -17.81
N SER A 78 22.35 -10.04 -18.58
CA SER A 78 22.76 -9.70 -19.96
C SER A 78 24.08 -8.92 -20.03
N LEU A 79 24.51 -8.30 -18.92
CA LEU A 79 25.70 -7.45 -18.84
C LEU A 79 26.85 -8.06 -18.03
N LEU A 80 26.56 -9.09 -17.23
CA LEU A 80 27.55 -9.70 -16.38
C LEU A 80 28.37 -10.75 -17.15
N ASN A 81 29.67 -10.84 -16.80
CA ASN A 81 30.53 -11.88 -17.33
C ASN A 81 30.00 -13.26 -16.91
N LYS A 82 29.83 -14.17 -17.87
CA LYS A 82 29.27 -15.51 -17.69
C LYS A 82 29.97 -16.35 -16.63
N ASP A 83 31.28 -16.13 -16.42
CA ASP A 83 32.09 -16.93 -15.50
C ASP A 83 32.13 -16.40 -14.06
N ALA A 84 31.62 -15.18 -13.81
CA ALA A 84 31.64 -14.58 -12.48
C ALA A 84 30.70 -15.30 -11.50
N LEU A 85 31.13 -15.39 -10.23
CA LEU A 85 30.33 -15.99 -9.14
C LEU A 85 28.94 -15.32 -9.03
N LEU A 86 28.90 -13.99 -9.13
CA LEU A 86 27.66 -13.20 -9.09
C LEU A 86 26.67 -13.63 -10.20
N THR A 87 27.17 -13.92 -11.40
CA THR A 87 26.36 -14.36 -12.54
C THR A 87 25.75 -15.73 -12.27
N LYS A 88 26.53 -16.67 -11.73
CA LYS A 88 26.03 -17.99 -11.32
C LYS A 88 24.95 -17.86 -10.24
N GLN A 89 25.19 -17.02 -9.23
CA GLN A 89 24.22 -16.79 -8.16
C GLN A 89 22.91 -16.16 -8.67
N LYS A 90 22.98 -15.14 -9.53
CA LYS A 90 21.80 -14.52 -10.17
C LYS A 90 21.05 -15.52 -11.07
N GLN A 91 21.77 -16.39 -11.78
CA GLN A 91 21.17 -17.42 -12.63
C GLN A 91 20.44 -18.50 -11.81
N GLU A 92 20.99 -18.90 -10.66
CA GLU A 92 20.34 -19.80 -9.71
C GLU A 92 19.06 -19.15 -9.14
N ARG A 93 19.11 -17.86 -8.79
CA ARG A 93 17.94 -17.10 -8.34
C ARG A 93 16.88 -17.01 -9.43
N LEU A 94 17.27 -16.74 -10.67
CA LEU A 94 16.35 -16.70 -11.82
C LEU A 94 15.66 -18.06 -12.02
N THR A 95 16.40 -19.16 -11.86
CA THR A 95 15.83 -20.52 -11.91
C THR A 95 14.78 -20.73 -10.83
N GLN A 96 15.05 -20.31 -9.59
CA GLN A 96 14.12 -20.41 -8.47
C GLN A 96 12.87 -19.52 -8.67
N ILE A 97 13.02 -18.27 -9.12
CA ILE A 97 11.89 -17.37 -9.43
C ILE A 97 10.98 -18.00 -10.50
N ASN A 98 11.56 -18.55 -11.57
CA ASN A 98 10.78 -19.22 -12.62
C ASN A 98 10.02 -20.44 -12.08
N ALA A 99 10.57 -21.18 -11.12
CA ALA A 99 9.86 -22.28 -10.48
C ALA A 99 8.67 -21.79 -9.65
N TYR A 100 8.83 -20.75 -8.83
CA TYR A 100 7.72 -20.13 -8.10
C TYR A 100 6.64 -19.59 -9.04
N LEU A 101 7.03 -18.97 -10.16
CA LEU A 101 6.10 -18.47 -11.17
C LEU A 101 5.24 -19.59 -11.80
N LYS A 102 5.83 -20.77 -12.05
CA LYS A 102 5.08 -21.92 -12.55
C LYS A 102 4.06 -22.41 -11.52
N VAL A 103 4.46 -22.52 -10.26
CA VAL A 103 3.60 -22.97 -9.16
C VAL A 103 2.44 -21.99 -8.93
N ILE A 104 2.71 -20.69 -8.82
CA ILE A 104 1.65 -19.69 -8.59
C ILE A 104 0.65 -19.64 -9.74
N THR A 105 1.11 -19.81 -10.99
CA THR A 105 0.22 -19.87 -12.16
C THR A 105 -0.69 -21.09 -12.12
N ALA A 106 -0.19 -22.24 -11.67
CA ALA A 106 -1.02 -23.44 -11.49
C ALA A 106 -2.05 -23.29 -10.36
N LEU A 107 -1.73 -22.51 -9.32
CA LEU A 107 -2.62 -22.28 -8.18
C LEU A 107 -3.67 -21.19 -8.40
N GLU A 108 -3.44 -20.25 -9.32
CA GLU A 108 -4.27 -19.05 -9.55
C GLU A 108 -5.77 -19.36 -9.70
N HIS A 109 -6.09 -20.50 -10.32
CA HIS A 109 -7.46 -20.96 -10.56
C HIS A 109 -7.84 -22.22 -9.76
N HIS A 110 -7.06 -22.57 -8.74
CA HIS A 110 -7.33 -23.76 -7.94
C HIS A 110 -8.51 -23.54 -6.99
N LYS A 111 -9.42 -24.53 -6.91
CA LYS A 111 -10.65 -24.49 -6.10
C LYS A 111 -10.41 -24.13 -4.63
N GLU A 112 -9.30 -24.60 -4.05
CA GLU A 112 -8.94 -24.32 -2.65
C GLU A 112 -8.68 -22.83 -2.37
N LEU A 113 -8.43 -22.03 -3.40
CA LEU A 113 -8.24 -20.58 -3.27
C LEU A 113 -9.50 -19.78 -3.60
N GLU A 114 -10.62 -20.41 -3.97
CA GLU A 114 -11.86 -19.69 -4.29
C GLU A 114 -12.46 -18.96 -3.09
N CYS A 115 -12.18 -19.42 -1.87
CA CYS A 115 -12.58 -18.73 -0.65
C CYS A 115 -12.02 -17.30 -0.57
N LEU A 116 -10.92 -17.00 -1.27
CA LEU A 116 -10.30 -15.68 -1.34
C LEU A 116 -11.01 -14.74 -2.33
N ASN A 117 -11.95 -15.20 -3.15
CA ASN A 117 -12.69 -14.33 -4.07
C ASN A 117 -13.86 -13.59 -3.40
N GLN A 118 -14.21 -13.95 -2.16
CA GLN A 118 -15.35 -13.38 -1.45
C GLN A 118 -15.03 -12.00 -0.86
N GLY A 119 -16.06 -11.16 -0.65
CA GLY A 119 -15.89 -9.87 0.04
C GLY A 119 -15.40 -10.00 1.48
N PHE A 120 -15.79 -11.09 2.15
CA PHE A 120 -15.32 -11.50 3.47
C PHE A 120 -14.65 -12.88 3.38
N PRO A 121 -13.42 -12.98 2.86
CA PRO A 121 -12.77 -14.25 2.53
C PRO A 121 -12.41 -15.08 3.76
N SER A 122 -12.32 -16.39 3.63
CA SER A 122 -11.78 -17.31 4.65
C SER A 122 -10.37 -17.77 4.28
N TYR A 123 -9.62 -18.33 5.24
CA TYR A 123 -8.33 -18.94 4.95
C TYR A 123 -8.52 -20.22 4.09
N PRO A 124 -7.65 -20.48 3.10
CA PRO A 124 -7.65 -21.74 2.35
C PRO A 124 -7.34 -22.93 3.26
N ARG A 125 -8.01 -24.07 3.05
CA ARG A 125 -7.80 -25.30 3.86
C ARG A 125 -6.33 -25.72 4.01
N PRO A 126 -5.48 -25.65 2.97
CA PRO A 126 -4.05 -25.97 3.12
C PRO A 126 -3.31 -25.09 4.13
N LEU A 127 -3.74 -23.83 4.30
CA LEU A 127 -3.21 -22.93 5.31
C LEU A 127 -3.80 -23.24 6.69
N GLU A 128 -5.09 -23.55 6.77
CA GLU A 128 -5.73 -23.97 8.03
C GLU A 128 -5.02 -25.21 8.62
N GLU A 129 -4.67 -26.20 7.79
CA GLU A 129 -3.91 -27.39 8.23
C GLU A 129 -2.56 -27.02 8.87
N LEU A 130 -1.85 -26.04 8.29
CA LEU A 130 -0.59 -25.54 8.86
C LEU A 130 -0.82 -24.82 10.19
N MET A 131 -1.87 -23.99 10.27
CA MET A 131 -2.19 -23.22 11.47
C MET A 131 -2.61 -24.13 12.64
N GLN A 132 -3.34 -25.21 12.33
CA GLN A 132 -3.87 -26.15 13.31
C GLN A 132 -2.84 -27.19 13.77
N ASN A 133 -1.72 -27.36 13.06
CA ASN A 133 -0.70 -28.34 13.43
C ASN A 133 0.00 -27.97 14.76
N ARG A 134 -0.38 -28.63 15.85
CA ARG A 134 0.16 -28.35 17.20
C ARG A 134 1.58 -28.85 17.46
N GLU A 135 2.18 -29.53 16.50
CA GLU A 135 3.58 -29.95 16.60
C GLU A 135 4.50 -28.88 16.05
N THR A 136 4.15 -28.32 14.89
CA THR A 136 5.02 -27.39 14.16
C THR A 136 4.57 -25.94 14.22
N SER A 137 3.31 -25.65 14.55
CA SER A 137 2.81 -24.28 14.65
C SER A 137 3.32 -23.58 15.91
N ASN A 138 3.83 -22.37 15.70
CA ASN A 138 4.09 -21.33 16.69
C ASN A 138 3.07 -20.16 16.56
N LEU A 139 2.04 -20.33 15.72
CA LEU A 139 0.92 -19.40 15.59
C LEU A 139 -0.26 -19.91 16.43
N TYR A 140 -0.74 -19.07 17.32
CA TYR A 140 -1.88 -19.34 18.17
C TYR A 140 -3.00 -18.36 17.87
N SER A 141 -4.22 -18.71 18.24
CA SER A 141 -5.35 -17.79 18.21
C SER A 141 -6.15 -17.82 19.50
N MET A 142 -6.91 -16.74 19.71
CA MET A 142 -7.94 -16.66 20.74
C MET A 142 -9.20 -16.00 20.21
N VAL A 143 -10.34 -16.37 20.79
CA VAL A 143 -11.65 -15.75 20.59
C VAL A 143 -12.13 -15.22 21.94
N LEU A 144 -12.38 -13.91 22.02
CA LEU A 144 -12.94 -13.24 23.19
C LEU A 144 -14.43 -12.99 22.96
N ARG A 145 -15.10 -12.40 23.96
CA ARG A 145 -16.50 -11.99 23.89
C ARG A 145 -16.64 -10.52 24.29
N PRO A 146 -16.71 -9.59 23.33
CA PRO A 146 -17.30 -8.28 23.57
C PRO A 146 -18.84 -8.37 23.66
N THR A 147 -19.47 -7.35 24.21
CA THR A 147 -20.94 -7.21 24.24
C THR A 147 -21.50 -7.03 22.83
N GLU A 148 -20.87 -6.18 22.02
CA GLU A 148 -21.14 -6.08 20.58
C GLU A 148 -20.17 -6.96 19.82
N GLU A 149 -20.66 -8.13 19.38
CA GLU A 149 -19.84 -9.16 18.75
C GLU A 149 -19.88 -9.13 17.21
N ASP A 150 -18.74 -9.42 16.59
CA ASP A 150 -18.58 -9.68 15.17
C ASP A 150 -18.43 -11.20 14.91
N GLY A 151 -19.42 -11.78 14.24
CA GLY A 151 -19.43 -13.21 13.92
C GLY A 151 -18.47 -13.63 12.79
N TYR A 152 -17.81 -12.70 12.10
CA TYR A 152 -16.87 -13.01 11.02
C TYR A 152 -15.48 -13.36 11.54
N LEU A 153 -15.41 -14.36 12.43
CA LEU A 153 -14.16 -14.88 12.98
C LEU A 153 -13.31 -15.57 11.91
N ARG A 154 -12.02 -15.28 11.87
CA ARG A 154 -11.01 -15.91 11.00
C ARG A 154 -9.97 -16.69 11.80
N SER A 155 -9.82 -16.37 13.08
CA SER A 155 -8.95 -17.04 14.03
C SER A 155 -9.38 -18.46 14.37
N GLU A 156 -10.64 -18.81 14.10
CA GLU A 156 -11.17 -20.17 14.19
C GLU A 156 -10.40 -21.14 13.28
N ALA A 157 -9.85 -20.66 12.17
CA ALA A 157 -9.00 -21.42 11.25
C ALA A 157 -7.72 -21.97 11.91
N ALA A 158 -7.20 -21.33 12.96
CA ALA A 158 -6.04 -21.80 13.71
C ALA A 158 -6.39 -22.66 14.93
N ASN A 159 -7.68 -23.00 15.11
CA ASN A 159 -8.22 -23.69 16.28
C ASN A 159 -7.88 -22.92 17.59
N PRO A 160 -8.70 -22.00 18.07
CA PRO A 160 -8.33 -21.12 19.18
C PRO A 160 -7.92 -21.85 20.47
N ILE A 161 -6.75 -21.49 21.01
CA ILE A 161 -6.23 -22.02 22.28
C ILE A 161 -7.08 -21.52 23.45
N PHE A 162 -7.60 -20.30 23.34
CA PHE A 162 -8.58 -19.73 24.24
C PHE A 162 -9.82 -19.33 23.44
N SER A 163 -11.00 -19.75 23.86
CA SER A 163 -12.25 -19.31 23.26
C SER A 163 -13.36 -19.34 24.28
N VAL A 164 -14.16 -18.30 24.30
CA VAL A 164 -15.47 -18.27 24.95
C VAL A 164 -16.57 -18.40 23.90
N ALA A 165 -17.81 -18.64 24.33
CA ALA A 165 -18.97 -18.75 23.45
C ALA A 165 -19.17 -17.45 22.66
N HIS A 166 -19.20 -17.57 21.33
CA HIS A 166 -19.22 -16.45 20.39
C HIS A 166 -20.06 -16.76 19.17
N LYS A 167 -20.65 -15.74 18.53
CA LYS A 167 -21.20 -15.89 17.18
C LYS A 167 -20.10 -16.30 16.21
N SER A 168 -20.45 -17.17 15.27
CA SER A 168 -19.54 -17.59 14.21
C SER A 168 -20.35 -17.86 12.95
N VAL A 169 -20.09 -17.06 11.92
CA VAL A 169 -20.67 -17.26 10.58
C VAL A 169 -20.14 -18.56 9.99
N ALA A 170 -18.86 -18.87 10.18
CA ALA A 170 -18.23 -20.08 9.64
C ALA A 170 -18.81 -21.37 10.22
N ARG A 171 -19.29 -21.33 11.47
CA ARG A 171 -19.88 -22.47 12.19
C ARG A 171 -21.41 -22.44 12.26
N ASP A 172 -22.06 -21.51 11.57
CA ASP A 172 -23.52 -21.27 11.62
C ASP A 172 -24.07 -21.05 13.05
N ILE A 173 -23.30 -20.34 13.88
CA ILE A 173 -23.70 -19.95 15.24
C ILE A 173 -24.22 -18.52 15.20
N LYS A 174 -25.54 -18.37 15.14
CA LYS A 174 -26.24 -17.07 15.03
C LYS A 174 -26.38 -16.33 16.35
N GLU A 175 -26.48 -17.07 17.45
CA GLU A 175 -26.59 -16.53 18.80
C GLU A 175 -25.76 -17.39 19.75
N SER A 176 -25.13 -16.75 20.72
CA SER A 176 -24.42 -17.46 21.78
C SER A 176 -24.41 -16.61 23.05
N VAL A 177 -24.23 -17.29 24.17
CA VAL A 177 -24.12 -16.67 25.49
C VAL A 177 -22.85 -17.21 26.13
N SER A 178 -21.94 -16.32 26.53
CA SER A 178 -20.77 -16.67 27.34
C SER A 178 -21.08 -16.42 28.82
N PRO A 179 -21.23 -17.49 29.63
CA PRO A 179 -21.37 -17.35 31.08
C PRO A 179 -20.20 -16.61 31.72
N LEU A 180 -18.97 -16.78 31.22
CA LEU A 180 -17.80 -16.05 31.72
C LEU A 180 -17.95 -14.53 31.51
N GLN A 181 -18.29 -14.11 30.28
CA GLN A 181 -18.46 -12.68 30.00
C GLN A 181 -19.59 -12.07 30.84
N GLN A 182 -20.72 -12.77 30.98
CA GLN A 182 -21.83 -12.31 31.80
C GLN A 182 -21.44 -12.17 33.29
N ALA A 183 -20.68 -13.14 33.81
CA ALA A 183 -20.18 -13.09 35.18
C ALA A 183 -19.24 -11.90 35.39
N LEU A 184 -18.31 -11.66 34.46
CA LEU A 184 -17.39 -10.53 34.49
C LEU A 184 -18.14 -9.20 34.44
N ILE A 185 -19.01 -8.98 33.45
CA ILE A 185 -19.81 -7.75 33.34
C ILE A 185 -20.65 -7.52 34.57
N LYS A 186 -21.32 -8.55 35.10
CA LYS A 186 -22.12 -8.44 36.32
C LYS A 186 -21.29 -8.03 37.53
N ALA A 187 -20.06 -8.55 37.66
CA ALA A 187 -19.17 -8.22 38.77
C ALA A 187 -18.52 -6.83 38.63
N TYR A 188 -18.28 -6.40 37.39
CA TYR A 188 -17.58 -5.16 37.03
C TYR A 188 -18.51 -3.93 36.94
N LYS A 189 -19.74 -4.08 36.45
CA LYS A 189 -20.72 -2.99 36.33
C LYS A 189 -20.95 -2.12 37.58
N PRO A 190 -20.96 -2.65 38.83
CA PRO A 190 -21.13 -1.81 40.02
C PRO A 190 -19.84 -1.14 40.52
N LEU A 191 -18.71 -1.29 39.83
CA LEU A 191 -17.43 -0.72 40.22
C LEU A 191 -17.29 0.74 39.77
N THR A 192 -16.43 1.48 40.45
CA THR A 192 -16.03 2.83 40.03
C THR A 192 -14.65 2.76 39.41
N TYR A 193 -14.54 3.26 38.18
CA TYR A 193 -13.30 3.29 37.43
C TYR A 193 -12.74 4.69 37.38
N LYS A 194 -11.43 4.78 37.55
CA LYS A 194 -10.64 6.00 37.31
C LYS A 194 -9.36 5.56 36.64
N ALA A 195 -9.01 6.24 35.55
CA ALA A 195 -7.73 6.03 34.90
C ALA A 195 -6.61 6.46 35.86
N ARG A 196 -5.58 5.62 35.93
CA ARG A 196 -4.41 5.71 36.82
C ARG A 196 -3.11 5.48 36.07
N ASP A 197 -3.18 5.40 34.74
CA ASP A 197 -2.00 5.44 33.90
C ASP A 197 -1.23 6.75 34.12
N LEU A 198 0.03 6.75 33.70
CA LEU A 198 0.94 7.84 33.93
C LEU A 198 0.48 9.16 33.29
N LYS A 199 -0.19 9.11 32.12
CA LYS A 199 -0.78 10.30 31.49
C LYS A 199 -1.88 10.87 32.38
N SER A 200 -2.77 10.03 32.89
CA SER A 200 -3.82 10.43 33.83
C SER A 200 -3.24 11.02 35.12
N GLN A 201 -2.16 10.43 35.68
CA GLN A 201 -1.48 10.98 36.86
C GLN A 201 -0.87 12.36 36.60
N VAL A 202 -0.22 12.55 35.44
CA VAL A 202 0.32 13.86 35.03
C VAL A 202 -0.80 14.89 34.90
N ILE A 203 -1.91 14.55 34.23
CA ILE A 203 -3.05 15.45 34.06
C ILE A 203 -3.67 15.82 35.40
N GLU A 204 -3.97 14.84 36.26
CA GLU A 204 -4.58 15.10 37.57
C GLU A 204 -3.68 15.94 38.47
N THR A 205 -2.37 15.68 38.45
CA THR A 205 -1.38 16.43 39.24
C THR A 205 -1.23 17.86 38.71
N ALA A 206 -1.27 18.07 37.39
CA ALA A 206 -1.22 19.40 36.77
C ALA A 206 -2.52 20.20 37.01
N LEU A 207 -3.67 19.54 37.11
CA LEU A 207 -4.96 20.18 37.37
C LEU A 207 -5.18 20.52 38.85
N ALA A 208 -4.57 19.79 39.79
CA ALA A 208 -4.80 19.98 41.22
C ALA A 208 -4.52 21.42 41.73
N PRO A 209 -3.44 22.12 41.33
CA PRO A 209 -3.17 23.50 41.73
C PRO A 209 -4.11 24.54 41.11
N LEU A 210 -4.94 24.13 40.14
CA LEU A 210 -5.85 25.01 39.39
C LEU A 210 -7.29 24.93 39.90
N LYS A 211 -7.54 24.31 41.07
CA LYS A 211 -8.89 24.23 41.66
C LYS A 211 -9.16 25.46 42.56
N PRO A 212 -10.33 26.12 42.45
CA PRO A 212 -11.41 25.87 41.49
C PRO A 212 -11.01 26.29 40.07
N LEU A 213 -11.51 25.57 39.05
CA LEU A 213 -11.18 25.84 37.65
C LEU A 213 -11.83 27.18 37.23
N GLU A 214 -11.00 28.16 36.87
CA GLU A 214 -11.42 29.48 36.38
C GLU A 214 -11.36 29.54 34.85
N LEU A 215 -12.36 30.19 34.23
CA LEU A 215 -12.44 30.46 32.79
C LEU A 215 -12.47 31.99 32.56
N PRO A 216 -11.76 32.53 31.56
CA PRO A 216 -10.88 31.82 30.62
C PRO A 216 -9.59 31.34 31.29
N VAL A 217 -9.00 30.26 30.77
CA VAL A 217 -7.82 29.63 31.34
C VAL A 217 -6.60 30.56 31.24
N ASP A 218 -5.89 30.76 32.35
CA ASP A 218 -4.53 31.32 32.32
C ASP A 218 -3.57 30.28 31.71
N PHE A 219 -3.48 30.31 30.39
CA PHE A 219 -2.72 29.34 29.62
C PHE A 219 -1.22 29.36 29.93
N LYS A 220 -0.64 30.54 30.23
CA LYS A 220 0.77 30.64 30.61
C LYS A 220 1.03 29.95 31.93
N LYS A 221 0.15 30.16 32.92
CA LYS A 221 0.21 29.46 34.21
C LYS A 221 0.00 27.97 34.05
N LEU A 222 -1.00 27.54 33.27
CA LEU A 222 -1.25 26.12 32.98
C LEU A 222 -0.02 25.44 32.36
N ARG A 223 0.57 26.07 31.34
CA ARG A 223 1.77 25.58 30.64
C ARG A 223 2.94 25.40 31.61
N ALA A 224 3.20 26.39 32.46
CA ALA A 224 4.27 26.32 33.46
C ALA A 224 4.04 25.20 34.50
N ILE A 225 2.79 25.02 34.94
CA ILE A 225 2.42 23.93 35.85
C ILE A 225 2.65 22.58 35.18
N LEU A 226 2.15 22.37 33.95
CA LEU A 226 2.33 21.12 33.22
C LEU A 226 3.80 20.80 33.01
N GLN A 227 4.61 21.78 32.61
CA GLN A 227 6.06 21.62 32.43
C GLN A 227 6.73 21.15 33.71
N LYS A 228 6.41 21.78 34.85
CA LYS A 228 6.95 21.37 36.14
C LYS A 228 6.46 19.98 36.55
N THR A 229 5.17 19.68 36.37
CA THR A 229 4.60 18.38 36.71
C THR A 229 5.26 17.25 35.92
N VAL A 230 5.49 17.43 34.62
CA VAL A 230 6.19 16.44 33.78
C VAL A 230 7.64 16.25 34.25
N GLN A 231 8.35 17.34 34.57
CA GLN A 231 9.71 17.25 35.10
C GLN A 231 9.75 16.53 36.47
N ASP A 232 8.85 16.86 37.38
CA ASP A 232 8.84 16.31 38.74
C ASP A 232 8.41 14.83 38.76
N LEU A 233 7.43 14.43 37.95
CA LEU A 233 6.90 13.06 37.94
C LEU A 233 7.71 12.11 37.05
N LEU A 234 8.19 12.58 35.90
CA LEU A 234 8.82 11.72 34.90
C LEU A 234 10.33 11.90 34.83
N ASN A 235 10.88 12.93 35.48
CA ASN A 235 12.27 13.33 35.34
C ASN A 235 12.66 13.61 33.86
N VAL A 236 11.71 14.13 33.07
CA VAL A 236 11.90 14.50 31.66
C VAL A 236 11.64 16.00 31.49
N SER A 237 12.59 16.69 30.86
CA SER A 237 12.44 18.11 30.53
C SER A 237 11.79 18.26 29.16
N ILE A 238 10.59 18.85 29.12
CA ILE A 238 9.85 19.15 27.88
C ILE A 238 9.62 20.65 27.79
N ASP A 239 9.93 21.22 26.63
CA ASP A 239 9.63 22.61 26.30
C ASP A 239 8.24 22.71 25.67
N PHE A 240 7.23 23.05 26.47
CA PHE A 240 5.85 23.22 26.01
C PHE A 240 5.59 24.54 25.26
N THR A 241 6.65 25.28 24.89
CA THR A 241 6.58 26.43 23.99
C THR A 241 6.88 26.05 22.53
N LYS A 242 7.24 24.80 22.27
CA LYS A 242 7.59 24.30 20.94
C LYS A 242 6.91 22.99 20.62
N THR A 243 6.60 22.76 19.35
CA THR A 243 6.15 21.46 18.86
C THR A 243 7.30 20.47 18.86
N LYS A 244 6.99 19.18 18.66
CA LYS A 244 8.02 18.13 18.49
C LYS A 244 9.02 18.43 17.36
N GLN A 245 8.63 19.23 16.36
CA GLN A 245 9.47 19.67 15.24
C GLN A 245 10.20 20.99 15.51
N ASP A 246 10.30 21.41 16.78
CA ASP A 246 10.94 22.66 17.23
C ASP A 246 10.29 23.95 16.71
N ALA A 247 9.06 23.90 16.19
CA ALA A 247 8.30 25.10 15.81
C ALA A 247 7.69 25.78 17.04
N ALA A 248 7.69 27.11 17.10
CA ALA A 248 7.05 27.84 18.20
C ALA A 248 5.54 27.54 18.29
N LEU A 249 5.02 27.44 19.51
CA LEU A 249 3.62 27.14 19.80
C LEU A 249 3.07 28.13 20.84
N GLU A 250 2.11 28.95 20.44
CA GLU A 250 1.38 29.89 21.29
C GLU A 250 -0.07 29.43 21.51
N GLN A 251 -0.78 30.07 22.46
CA GLN A 251 -2.18 29.72 22.75
C GLN A 251 -3.06 29.84 21.51
N LYS A 252 -2.89 30.94 20.77
CA LYS A 252 -3.66 31.23 19.56
C LYS A 252 -3.52 30.12 18.50
N ASP A 253 -2.34 29.52 18.37
CA ASP A 253 -2.11 28.45 17.41
C ASP A 253 -2.91 27.18 17.78
N ILE A 254 -3.01 26.89 19.07
CA ILE A 254 -3.84 25.78 19.59
C ILE A 254 -5.32 26.13 19.45
N ASP A 255 -5.73 27.36 19.77
CA ASP A 255 -7.11 27.78 19.70
C ASP A 255 -7.64 27.71 18.26
N GLU A 256 -6.86 28.19 17.28
CA GLU A 256 -7.21 28.11 15.86
C GLU A 256 -7.24 26.66 15.36
N ALA A 257 -6.28 25.83 15.75
CA ALA A 257 -6.19 24.44 15.27
C ALA A 257 -7.23 23.50 15.90
N MET A 258 -7.58 23.71 17.17
CA MET A 258 -8.50 22.87 17.93
C MET A 258 -9.93 23.44 18.01
N LEU A 259 -10.16 24.64 17.44
CA LEU A 259 -11.40 25.40 17.57
C LEU A 259 -11.78 25.69 19.04
N PHE A 260 -10.77 25.97 19.87
CA PHE A 260 -10.98 26.32 21.26
C PHE A 260 -11.46 27.76 21.41
N ASP A 261 -12.18 28.01 22.49
CA ASP A 261 -12.80 29.28 22.82
C ASP A 261 -12.70 29.59 24.32
N VAL A 262 -13.43 30.61 24.77
CA VAL A 262 -13.42 31.06 26.17
C VAL A 262 -13.96 30.03 27.17
N GLU A 263 -14.68 29.00 26.71
CA GLU A 263 -15.24 27.93 27.54
C GLU A 263 -14.30 26.72 27.64
N THR A 264 -13.20 26.72 26.89
CA THR A 264 -12.23 25.61 26.85
C THR A 264 -11.58 25.37 28.21
N THR A 265 -11.58 24.12 28.64
CA THR A 265 -11.13 23.70 29.97
C THR A 265 -9.62 23.57 30.06
N PRO A 266 -9.02 23.68 31.27
CA PRO A 266 -7.60 23.41 31.47
C PRO A 266 -7.17 21.99 31.06
N LYS A 267 -8.07 21.01 31.13
CA LYS A 267 -7.77 19.63 30.70
C LYS A 267 -7.58 19.55 29.19
N GLU A 268 -8.44 20.20 28.41
CA GLU A 268 -8.35 20.22 26.94
C GLU A 268 -7.06 20.88 26.48
N TYR A 269 -6.66 21.99 27.11
CA TYR A 269 -5.36 22.60 26.86
C TYR A 269 -4.18 21.70 27.24
N ILE A 270 -4.23 20.96 28.35
CA ILE A 270 -3.18 19.98 28.70
C ILE A 270 -3.10 18.88 27.64
N ASP A 271 -4.23 18.31 27.22
CA ASP A 271 -4.26 17.26 26.20
C ASP A 271 -3.67 17.77 24.87
N ALA A 272 -3.99 19.00 24.46
CA ALA A 272 -3.42 19.64 23.28
C ALA A 272 -1.90 19.86 23.40
N LEU A 273 -1.44 20.42 24.53
CA LEU A 273 -0.01 20.63 24.79
C LEU A 273 0.79 19.32 24.75
N LEU A 274 0.26 18.25 25.35
CA LEU A 274 0.88 16.92 25.29
C LEU A 274 0.92 16.39 23.85
N ALA A 275 -0.13 16.61 23.05
CA ALA A 275 -0.18 16.15 21.65
C ALA A 275 0.81 16.91 20.74
N TYR A 276 0.91 18.23 20.85
CA TYR A 276 1.80 19.04 20.00
C TYR A 276 3.27 18.96 20.41
N CYS A 277 3.54 19.06 21.72
CA CYS A 277 4.90 19.17 22.23
C CYS A 277 5.53 17.81 22.54
N ALA A 278 4.74 16.83 22.95
CA ALA A 278 5.26 15.58 23.51
C ALA A 278 4.43 14.32 23.14
N PRO A 279 4.10 14.11 21.84
CA PRO A 279 3.18 13.05 21.43
C PRO A 279 3.66 11.63 21.75
N ASP A 280 4.95 11.43 22.03
CA ASP A 280 5.54 10.13 22.32
C ASP A 280 5.88 9.92 23.81
N LEU A 281 5.60 10.92 24.67
CA LEU A 281 6.02 10.92 26.08
C LEU A 281 5.59 9.66 26.84
N PHE A 282 4.38 9.18 26.58
CA PHE A 282 3.80 8.04 27.27
C PHE A 282 3.84 6.75 26.42
N LYS A 283 4.37 6.79 25.19
CA LYS A 283 4.35 5.63 24.28
C LYS A 283 5.33 4.52 24.67
N THR A 284 6.40 4.86 25.39
CA THR A 284 7.45 3.92 25.78
C THR A 284 7.24 3.33 27.18
N VAL A 285 6.27 3.84 27.94
CA VAL A 285 6.00 3.38 29.30
C VAL A 285 5.07 2.18 29.25
N LEU A 286 5.59 1.03 29.67
CA LEU A 286 4.83 -0.21 29.70
C LEU A 286 4.04 -0.29 31.01
N GLU A 287 2.75 0.06 30.97
CA GLU A 287 1.85 0.03 32.13
C GLU A 287 0.74 -1.00 31.96
N SER A 288 0.29 -1.56 33.08
CA SER A 288 -0.87 -2.45 33.10
C SER A 288 -2.04 -1.83 32.33
N PRO A 289 -2.63 -2.55 31.35
CA PRO A 289 -3.83 -2.10 30.66
C PRO A 289 -4.93 -1.67 31.62
N PHE A 290 -5.13 -2.40 32.73
CA PHE A 290 -6.16 -2.09 33.73
C PHE A 290 -5.99 -0.72 34.40
N ASN A 291 -4.84 -0.07 34.26
CA ASN A 291 -4.64 1.29 34.76
C ASN A 291 -5.35 2.34 33.90
N SER A 292 -5.52 2.14 32.59
CA SER A 292 -6.15 3.16 31.71
C SER A 292 -7.64 2.90 31.46
N LEU A 293 -8.13 1.69 31.71
CA LEU A 293 -9.49 1.29 31.38
C LEU A 293 -10.53 1.92 32.31
N THR A 294 -11.59 2.48 31.71
CA THR A 294 -12.64 3.22 32.44
C THR A 294 -14.03 2.60 32.36
N GLN A 295 -14.24 1.58 31.52
CA GLN A 295 -15.53 0.92 31.38
C GLN A 295 -15.48 -0.54 31.83
N ALA A 296 -16.62 -1.04 32.33
CA ALA A 296 -16.76 -2.44 32.74
C ALA A 296 -16.56 -3.42 31.57
N GLU A 297 -16.95 -3.01 30.35
CA GLU A 297 -16.74 -3.77 29.12
C GLU A 297 -15.25 -3.96 28.83
N ASP A 298 -14.48 -2.87 28.79
CA ASP A 298 -13.04 -2.94 28.54
C ASP A 298 -12.32 -3.82 29.57
N TRP A 299 -12.72 -3.73 30.84
CA TRP A 299 -12.21 -4.58 31.92
C TRP A 299 -12.53 -6.06 31.70
N SER A 300 -13.73 -6.38 31.20
CA SER A 300 -14.10 -7.74 30.80
C SER A 300 -13.21 -8.24 29.67
N ILE A 301 -13.05 -7.46 28.61
CA ILE A 301 -12.23 -7.80 27.44
C ILE A 301 -10.76 -8.00 27.85
N ALA A 302 -10.17 -7.08 28.62
CA ALA A 302 -8.80 -7.18 29.09
C ALA A 302 -8.59 -8.40 30.01
N THR A 303 -9.59 -8.76 30.82
CA THR A 303 -9.57 -9.99 31.64
C THR A 303 -9.55 -11.24 30.76
N GLN A 304 -10.43 -11.30 29.75
CA GLN A 304 -10.48 -12.41 28.81
C GLN A 304 -9.17 -12.53 27.99
N PHE A 305 -8.64 -11.40 27.54
CA PHE A 305 -7.36 -11.36 26.82
C PHE A 305 -6.20 -11.86 27.69
N LEU A 306 -6.11 -11.43 28.96
CA LEU A 306 -5.10 -11.94 29.90
C LEU A 306 -5.24 -13.46 30.15
N LEU A 307 -6.47 -13.97 30.27
CA LEU A 307 -6.72 -15.41 30.34
C LEU A 307 -6.22 -16.11 29.08
N GLY A 308 -6.49 -15.54 27.90
CA GLY A 308 -6.02 -16.05 26.62
C GLY A 308 -4.50 -16.11 26.51
N ILE A 309 -3.80 -15.02 26.88
CA ILE A 309 -2.33 -14.98 26.94
C ILE A 309 -1.79 -16.04 27.90
N THR A 310 -2.42 -16.17 29.07
CA THR A 310 -2.01 -17.17 30.08
C THR A 310 -2.22 -18.59 29.56
N ASN A 311 -3.34 -18.86 28.90
CA ASN A 311 -3.62 -20.18 28.31
C ASN A 311 -2.58 -20.53 27.23
N ILE A 312 -2.29 -19.59 26.32
CA ILE A 312 -1.29 -19.78 25.27
C ILE A 312 0.08 -20.06 25.90
N TYR A 313 0.46 -19.28 26.92
CA TYR A 313 1.70 -19.51 27.66
C TYR A 313 1.73 -20.93 28.26
N CYS A 314 0.71 -21.33 29.01
CA CYS A 314 0.63 -22.65 29.63
C CYS A 314 0.69 -23.79 28.60
N VAL A 315 0.08 -23.63 27.43
CA VAL A 315 0.19 -24.60 26.32
C VAL A 315 1.61 -24.63 25.76
N SER A 316 2.21 -23.46 25.52
CA SER A 316 3.58 -23.36 24.96
C SER A 316 4.66 -23.95 25.88
N GLN A 317 4.42 -23.96 27.19
CA GLN A 317 5.34 -24.46 28.21
C GLN A 317 4.96 -25.86 28.73
N ASP A 318 4.08 -26.58 28.02
CA ASP A 318 3.60 -27.92 28.36
C ASP A 318 3.03 -28.05 29.79
N LYS A 319 2.54 -26.94 30.37
CA LYS A 319 1.89 -26.93 31.69
C LYS A 319 0.47 -27.47 31.64
N VAL A 320 -0.16 -27.47 30.47
CA VAL A 320 -1.49 -28.06 30.22
C VAL A 320 -1.41 -29.01 29.00
N SER A 321 -2.53 -29.58 28.57
CA SER A 321 -2.59 -30.27 27.27
C SER A 321 -2.61 -29.25 26.13
N LYS A 322 -2.17 -29.64 24.93
CA LYS A 322 -2.23 -28.81 23.72
C LYS A 322 -3.66 -28.41 23.34
N ASP A 323 -4.66 -29.16 23.81
CA ASP A 323 -6.08 -28.94 23.57
C ASP A 323 -6.81 -28.27 24.75
N THR A 324 -6.10 -27.94 25.85
CA THR A 324 -6.72 -27.31 27.01
C THR A 324 -7.09 -25.86 26.70
N ASN A 325 -8.38 -25.55 26.83
CA ASN A 325 -8.95 -24.23 26.57
C ASN A 325 -9.70 -23.73 27.82
N PHE A 326 -9.07 -22.79 28.53
CA PHE A 326 -9.56 -22.16 29.76
C PHE A 326 -10.88 -21.42 29.53
N GLY A 327 -11.07 -20.77 28.39
CA GLY A 327 -12.32 -20.08 28.06
C GLY A 327 -13.51 -21.04 28.05
N LYS A 328 -13.36 -22.19 27.38
CA LYS A 328 -14.38 -23.26 27.37
C LYS A 328 -14.61 -23.88 28.75
N ILE A 329 -13.55 -24.09 29.53
CA ILE A 329 -13.66 -24.62 30.90
C ILE A 329 -14.47 -23.66 31.78
N LEU A 330 -14.18 -22.36 31.68
CA LEU A 330 -14.86 -21.32 32.46
C LEU A 330 -16.31 -21.12 32.03
N ASP A 331 -16.60 -21.10 30.72
CA ASP A 331 -17.98 -20.98 30.22
C ASP A 331 -18.85 -22.19 30.62
N ASN A 332 -18.28 -23.39 30.64
CA ASN A 332 -19.00 -24.60 31.03
C ASN A 332 -19.13 -24.79 32.55
N ASN A 333 -18.53 -23.90 33.37
CA ASN A 333 -18.55 -24.02 34.82
C ASN A 333 -19.02 -22.72 35.51
N PRO A 334 -20.35 -22.57 35.76
CA PRO A 334 -20.95 -21.38 36.35
C PRO A 334 -20.39 -20.97 37.72
N GLU A 335 -20.04 -21.94 38.57
CA GLU A 335 -19.48 -21.62 39.89
C GLU A 335 -18.06 -21.07 39.75
N LEU A 336 -17.25 -21.67 38.86
CA LEU A 336 -15.87 -21.25 38.64
C LEU A 336 -15.78 -19.86 37.99
N ASN A 337 -16.60 -19.55 36.98
CA ASN A 337 -16.57 -18.23 36.35
C ASN A 337 -17.09 -17.11 37.26
N LYS A 338 -18.09 -17.40 38.11
CA LYS A 338 -18.61 -16.47 39.10
C LYS A 338 -17.59 -16.20 40.19
N ASP A 339 -16.89 -17.23 40.67
CA ASP A 339 -15.83 -17.08 41.66
C ASP A 339 -14.68 -16.21 41.12
N LEU A 340 -14.20 -16.50 39.91
CA LEU A 340 -13.19 -15.69 39.22
C LEU A 340 -13.61 -14.21 39.14
N ALA A 341 -14.80 -13.94 38.59
CA ALA A 341 -15.29 -12.58 38.40
C ALA A 341 -15.41 -11.82 39.72
N GLN A 342 -15.90 -12.47 40.79
CA GLN A 342 -15.99 -11.87 42.11
C GLN A 342 -14.62 -11.61 42.74
N THR A 343 -13.67 -12.52 42.57
CA THR A 343 -12.29 -12.38 43.06
C THR A 343 -11.60 -11.17 42.42
N LEU A 344 -11.72 -11.03 41.10
CA LEU A 344 -11.13 -9.89 40.38
C LEU A 344 -11.85 -8.57 40.71
N ALA A 345 -13.17 -8.57 40.84
CA ALA A 345 -13.91 -7.37 41.26
C ALA A 345 -13.53 -6.91 42.68
N LYS A 346 -13.33 -7.84 43.62
CA LYS A 346 -12.80 -7.52 44.96
C LYS A 346 -11.39 -6.94 44.88
N ALA A 347 -10.53 -7.49 44.02
CA ALA A 347 -9.18 -6.98 43.82
C ALA A 347 -9.17 -5.56 43.22
N GLN A 348 -10.05 -5.27 42.27
CA GLN A 348 -10.23 -3.92 41.70
C GLN A 348 -10.64 -2.91 42.78
N LYS A 349 -11.66 -3.24 43.60
CA LYS A 349 -12.11 -2.39 44.72
C LYS A 349 -11.00 -2.14 45.73
N ALA A 350 -10.17 -3.16 45.99
CA ALA A 350 -9.03 -3.08 46.89
C ALA A 350 -7.77 -2.48 46.23
N HIS A 351 -7.85 -2.02 44.98
CA HIS A 351 -6.75 -1.45 44.21
C HIS A 351 -5.51 -2.35 44.12
N LYS A 352 -5.74 -3.67 44.05
CA LYS A 352 -4.70 -4.68 43.86
C LYS A 352 -4.37 -4.85 42.37
N ARG A 353 -3.17 -5.37 42.08
CA ARG A 353 -2.76 -5.74 40.72
C ARG A 353 -3.57 -6.93 40.22
N ILE A 354 -4.34 -6.70 39.16
CA ILE A 354 -5.28 -7.67 38.60
C ILE A 354 -4.57 -8.87 38.01
N GLU A 355 -3.45 -8.66 37.30
CA GLU A 355 -2.71 -9.75 36.66
C GLU A 355 -2.19 -10.75 37.68
N LYS A 356 -1.60 -10.24 38.77
CA LYS A 356 -1.11 -11.07 39.87
C LYS A 356 -2.25 -11.82 40.55
N THR A 357 -3.40 -11.16 40.77
CA THR A 357 -4.56 -11.81 41.40
C THR A 357 -5.12 -12.91 40.52
N LEU A 358 -5.26 -12.66 39.21
CA LEU A 358 -5.75 -13.65 38.25
C LEU A 358 -4.83 -14.88 38.19
N LEU A 359 -3.51 -14.67 38.12
CA LEU A 359 -2.54 -15.76 38.03
C LEU A 359 -2.43 -16.55 39.34
N SER A 360 -2.57 -15.89 40.49
CA SER A 360 -2.71 -16.59 41.78
C SER A 360 -3.98 -17.44 41.82
N TRP A 361 -5.11 -16.91 41.35
CA TRP A 361 -6.37 -17.63 41.27
C TRP A 361 -6.25 -18.86 40.35
N ILE A 362 -5.58 -18.75 39.20
CA ILE A 362 -5.32 -19.90 38.31
C ILE A 362 -4.56 -21.02 39.02
N ASN A 363 -3.57 -20.69 39.85
CA ASN A 363 -2.82 -21.67 40.62
C ASN A 363 -3.68 -22.32 41.74
N GLU A 364 -4.59 -21.56 42.35
CA GLU A 364 -5.52 -22.07 43.36
C GLU A 364 -6.55 -23.05 42.76
N HIS A 365 -6.91 -22.84 41.48
CA HIS A 365 -7.83 -23.68 40.71
C HIS A 365 -7.11 -24.56 39.67
N ALA A 366 -5.87 -24.96 39.97
CA ALA A 366 -5.02 -25.71 39.05
C ALA A 366 -5.66 -27.02 38.57
N LYS A 367 -6.42 -27.71 39.43
CA LYS A 367 -7.06 -28.98 39.09
C LYS A 367 -8.20 -28.79 38.08
N GLU A 368 -9.06 -27.80 38.31
CA GLU A 368 -10.20 -27.47 37.46
C GLU A 368 -9.73 -27.00 36.07
N LEU A 369 -8.63 -26.24 36.03
CA LEU A 369 -8.01 -25.74 34.80
C LEU A 369 -7.02 -26.75 34.16
N MET A 370 -6.91 -27.97 34.71
CA MET A 370 -6.06 -29.04 34.20
C MET A 370 -4.56 -28.69 34.12
N LEU A 371 -4.07 -27.84 35.02
CA LEU A 371 -2.64 -27.54 35.15
C LEU A 371 -1.90 -28.76 35.71
N LYS A 372 -0.85 -29.16 34.99
CA LYS A 372 0.13 -30.16 35.43
C LYS A 372 1.16 -29.56 36.38
N LYS A 373 1.43 -28.25 36.25
CA LYS A 373 2.38 -27.47 37.04
C LYS A 373 1.86 -26.05 37.23
N ASN A 374 2.08 -25.50 38.42
CA ASN A 374 1.72 -24.11 38.72
C ASN A 374 2.56 -23.12 37.91
N VAL A 375 2.03 -21.91 37.77
CA VAL A 375 2.72 -20.74 37.22
C VAL A 375 3.59 -20.11 38.32
N THR A 376 4.90 -20.00 38.12
CA THR A 376 5.84 -19.44 39.11
C THR A 376 5.81 -17.91 39.13
N GLN A 377 6.47 -17.27 40.10
CA GLN A 377 6.52 -15.81 40.17
C GLN A 377 7.28 -15.18 39.00
N GLU A 378 8.32 -15.85 38.49
CA GLU A 378 9.07 -15.42 37.30
C GLU A 378 8.17 -15.49 36.06
N GLU A 379 7.38 -16.55 35.93
CA GLU A 379 6.44 -16.73 34.82
C GLU A 379 5.28 -15.72 34.90
N VAL A 380 4.82 -15.37 36.10
CA VAL A 380 3.84 -14.28 36.30
C VAL A 380 4.36 -12.96 35.72
N LYS A 381 5.64 -12.65 35.92
CA LYS A 381 6.27 -11.45 35.36
C LYS A 381 6.28 -11.51 33.82
N LEU A 382 6.71 -12.62 33.24
CA LEU A 382 6.75 -12.81 31.78
C LEU A 382 5.36 -12.71 31.14
N ILE A 383 4.35 -13.35 31.74
CA ILE A 383 2.97 -13.29 31.25
C ILE A 383 2.43 -11.86 31.33
N THR A 384 2.70 -11.15 32.43
CA THR A 384 2.26 -9.76 32.62
C THR A 384 2.92 -8.82 31.61
N GLU A 385 4.22 -8.97 31.37
CA GLU A 385 4.95 -8.20 30.36
C GLU A 385 4.40 -8.47 28.95
N ARG A 386 4.21 -9.75 28.60
CA ARG A 386 3.63 -10.14 27.30
C ARG A 386 2.20 -9.61 27.12
N PHE A 387 1.36 -9.74 28.14
CA PHE A 387 0.00 -9.17 28.14
C PHE A 387 0.03 -7.67 27.88
N THR A 388 0.90 -6.94 28.58
CA THR A 388 0.98 -5.49 28.45
C THR A 388 1.47 -5.06 27.06
N VAL A 389 2.52 -5.70 26.55
CA VAL A 389 3.09 -5.40 25.23
C VAL A 389 2.09 -5.69 24.11
N LEU A 390 1.37 -6.82 24.18
CA LEU A 390 0.42 -7.20 23.13
C LEU A 390 -0.86 -6.37 23.22
N TYR A 391 -1.40 -6.13 24.41
CA TYR A 391 -2.60 -5.30 24.56
C TYR A 391 -2.36 -3.86 24.09
N ALA A 392 -1.18 -3.29 24.36
CA ALA A 392 -0.83 -1.95 23.87
C ALA A 392 -0.85 -1.82 22.33
N GLN A 393 -0.63 -2.93 21.60
CA GLN A 393 -0.68 -2.96 20.13
C GLN A 393 -2.11 -3.03 19.57
N ILE A 394 -3.07 -3.52 20.36
CA ILE A 394 -4.46 -3.76 19.92
C ILE A 394 -5.49 -2.88 20.64
N LYS A 395 -5.08 -2.03 21.57
CA LYS A 395 -6.00 -1.20 22.39
C LYS A 395 -6.92 -0.29 21.56
N ASP A 396 -6.50 0.04 20.35
CA ASP A 396 -7.23 0.92 19.41
C ASP A 396 -7.91 0.10 18.29
N SER A 397 -7.97 -1.24 18.41
CA SER A 397 -8.65 -2.11 17.44
C SER A 397 -10.16 -1.84 17.44
N PRO A 398 -10.81 -1.81 16.26
CA PRO A 398 -12.25 -1.60 16.16
C PRO A 398 -13.06 -2.78 16.70
N HIS A 399 -12.46 -3.97 16.73
CA HIS A 399 -13.05 -5.22 17.15
C HIS A 399 -12.09 -5.95 18.10
N PHE A 400 -12.61 -6.60 19.14
CA PHE A 400 -11.84 -7.36 20.13
C PHE A 400 -12.22 -8.85 20.17
N ASP A 401 -12.97 -9.30 19.17
CA ASP A 401 -13.55 -10.64 19.08
C ASP A 401 -12.47 -11.71 18.93
N GLU A 402 -11.36 -11.41 18.25
CA GLU A 402 -10.31 -12.38 18.01
C GLU A 402 -8.93 -11.77 17.77
N PHE A 403 -7.91 -12.57 18.08
CA PHE A 403 -6.51 -12.22 17.82
C PHE A 403 -5.68 -13.45 17.45
N PHE A 404 -4.77 -13.26 16.51
CA PHE A 404 -3.67 -14.18 16.22
C PHE A 404 -2.42 -13.77 16.99
N ILE A 405 -1.68 -14.73 17.55
CA ILE A 405 -0.45 -14.47 18.30
C ILE A 405 0.65 -15.39 17.77
N CYS A 406 1.72 -14.78 17.26
CA CYS A 406 2.92 -15.49 16.87
C CYS A 406 3.88 -15.54 18.06
N ASP A 407 4.30 -16.75 18.44
CA ASP A 407 5.34 -16.92 19.45
C ASP A 407 6.73 -16.87 18.81
N SER A 408 7.40 -15.72 18.95
CA SER A 408 8.74 -15.51 18.42
C SER A 408 9.83 -16.28 19.17
N GLN A 409 9.56 -16.75 20.39
CA GLN A 409 10.50 -17.55 21.18
C GLN A 409 10.46 -19.04 20.80
N LYS A 410 9.37 -19.48 20.17
CA LYS A 410 9.20 -20.84 19.65
C LYS A 410 9.47 -20.88 18.16
N LYS A 411 10.34 -21.80 17.76
CA LYS A 411 10.54 -22.12 16.35
C LYS A 411 9.34 -22.88 15.80
N GLY A 412 8.86 -22.50 14.62
CA GLY A 412 7.72 -23.14 13.97
C GLY A 412 7.58 -22.79 12.50
N ASP A 413 6.45 -23.18 11.91
CA ASP A 413 6.13 -22.97 10.49
C ASP A 413 5.74 -21.51 10.16
N PHE A 414 5.55 -20.65 11.17
CA PHE A 414 5.21 -19.24 11.00
C PHE A 414 6.35 -18.32 11.38
N VAL A 415 6.49 -17.25 10.62
CA VAL A 415 7.60 -16.29 10.68
C VAL A 415 7.06 -14.86 10.64
N ILE A 416 7.90 -13.91 11.02
CA ILE A 416 7.64 -12.48 11.03
C ILE A 416 8.54 -11.87 9.96
N HIS A 417 7.93 -11.25 8.97
CA HIS A 417 8.65 -10.60 7.88
C HIS A 417 7.85 -9.42 7.33
N GLN A 418 8.53 -8.29 7.11
CA GLN A 418 7.97 -7.07 6.53
C GLN A 418 6.68 -6.60 7.24
N GLY A 419 6.66 -6.66 8.58
CA GLY A 419 5.51 -6.24 9.37
C GLY A 419 4.28 -7.15 9.25
N SER A 420 4.48 -8.40 8.81
CA SER A 420 3.42 -9.42 8.74
C SER A 420 3.84 -10.71 9.43
N ILE A 421 2.87 -11.39 10.03
CA ILE A 421 2.97 -12.79 10.40
C ILE A 421 2.69 -13.59 9.13
N GLY A 422 3.63 -14.43 8.70
CA GLY A 422 3.56 -15.19 7.46
C GLY A 422 4.02 -16.64 7.62
N THR A 423 4.02 -17.38 6.52
CA THR A 423 4.55 -18.75 6.44
C THR A 423 5.26 -18.96 5.11
N SER A 424 5.98 -20.07 4.97
CA SER A 424 6.64 -20.43 3.72
C SER A 424 5.62 -20.80 2.65
N PHE A 425 5.60 -20.05 1.54
CA PHE A 425 4.77 -20.40 0.39
C PHE A 425 5.16 -21.75 -0.20
N ALA A 426 6.44 -22.14 -0.13
CA ALA A 426 6.88 -23.46 -0.57
C ALA A 426 6.29 -24.59 0.31
N GLN A 427 6.13 -24.35 1.62
CA GLN A 427 5.46 -25.31 2.51
C GLN A 427 3.96 -25.40 2.17
N PHE A 428 3.30 -24.26 1.95
CA PHE A 428 1.89 -24.18 1.58
C PHE A 428 1.60 -24.86 0.23
N ALA A 429 2.34 -24.52 -0.82
CA ALA A 429 2.15 -25.04 -2.17
C ALA A 429 2.45 -26.54 -2.30
N CYS A 430 3.19 -27.12 -1.35
CA CYS A 430 3.44 -28.56 -1.29
C CYS A 430 2.39 -29.34 -0.49
N SER A 431 1.23 -28.74 -0.17
CA SER A 431 0.11 -29.47 0.43
C SER A 431 -0.50 -30.45 -0.58
N ASP A 432 -0.80 -31.66 -0.13
CA ASP A 432 -1.44 -32.70 -0.94
C ASP A 432 -2.84 -32.28 -1.41
N LEU A 433 -3.50 -31.34 -0.72
CA LEU A 433 -4.80 -30.79 -1.10
C LEU A 433 -4.81 -30.03 -2.43
N PHE A 434 -3.64 -29.58 -2.90
CA PHE A 434 -3.52 -28.94 -4.21
C PHE A 434 -3.34 -29.93 -5.36
N GLU A 435 -3.06 -31.20 -5.07
CA GLU A 435 -2.88 -32.26 -6.07
C GLU A 435 -1.89 -31.89 -7.20
N LEU A 436 -0.90 -31.02 -6.90
CA LEU A 436 0.10 -30.59 -7.89
C LEU A 436 1.04 -31.74 -8.28
N SER A 437 1.46 -31.76 -9.55
CA SER A 437 2.41 -32.78 -10.01
C SER A 437 3.76 -32.64 -9.31
N LYS A 438 4.44 -33.78 -9.07
CA LYS A 438 5.76 -33.80 -8.44
C LYS A 438 6.78 -32.92 -9.19
N GLU A 439 6.75 -32.95 -10.52
CA GLU A 439 7.62 -32.13 -11.37
C GLU A 439 7.47 -30.63 -11.12
N LEU A 440 6.27 -30.17 -10.78
CA LEU A 440 5.99 -28.76 -10.53
C LEU A 440 6.52 -28.29 -9.17
N ILE A 441 6.42 -29.14 -8.14
CA ILE A 441 6.79 -28.79 -6.77
C ILE A 441 8.23 -29.20 -6.39
N GLU A 442 8.86 -30.12 -7.13
CA GLU A 442 10.22 -30.60 -6.88
C GLU A 442 11.24 -29.44 -6.73
N PRO A 443 11.24 -28.41 -7.60
CA PRO A 443 12.17 -27.28 -7.45
C PRO A 443 12.01 -26.48 -6.15
N LEU A 444 10.84 -26.56 -5.50
CA LEU A 444 10.54 -25.86 -4.25
C LEU A 444 10.94 -26.67 -3.00
N GLN A 445 11.27 -27.96 -3.13
CA GLN A 445 11.59 -28.82 -1.97
C GLN A 445 12.79 -28.33 -1.17
N LYS A 446 13.81 -27.77 -1.85
CA LYS A 446 14.96 -27.16 -1.17
C LYS A 446 14.52 -25.97 -0.32
N ALA A 447 13.75 -25.03 -0.89
CA ALA A 447 13.24 -23.87 -0.16
C ALA A 447 12.31 -24.27 1.00
N ARG A 448 11.47 -25.30 0.81
CA ARG A 448 10.61 -25.88 1.86
C ARG A 448 11.41 -26.43 3.03
N LYS A 449 12.42 -27.26 2.77
CA LYS A 449 13.27 -27.86 3.80
C LYS A 449 14.06 -26.81 4.57
N GLU A 450 14.61 -25.84 3.86
CA GLU A 450 15.45 -24.79 4.44
C GLU A 450 14.63 -23.71 5.16
N ALA A 451 13.35 -23.52 4.82
CA ALA A 451 12.46 -22.62 5.55
C ALA A 451 12.36 -22.98 7.04
N ARG A 452 12.39 -24.27 7.39
CA ARG A 452 12.42 -24.74 8.79
C ARG A 452 13.73 -24.41 9.52
N LYS A 453 14.75 -23.94 8.83
CA LYS A 453 16.01 -23.51 9.46
C LYS A 453 16.01 -22.03 9.80
N LEU A 454 15.16 -21.24 9.14
CA LEU A 454 15.02 -19.81 9.39
C LEU A 454 14.62 -19.52 10.84
N ASN A 455 15.03 -18.35 11.30
CA ASN A 455 14.54 -17.79 12.55
C ASN A 455 13.08 -17.34 12.39
N THR A 456 12.36 -17.24 13.50
CA THR A 456 10.99 -16.72 13.48
C THR A 456 10.97 -15.28 12.98
N GLU A 457 11.92 -14.44 13.37
CA GLU A 457 12.07 -13.08 12.82
C GLU A 457 13.05 -13.09 11.64
N ILE A 458 12.56 -12.72 10.45
CA ILE A 458 13.34 -12.70 9.22
C ILE A 458 13.65 -11.25 8.85
N PRO A 459 14.94 -10.89 8.66
CA PRO A 459 15.34 -9.55 8.26
C PRO A 459 14.60 -9.06 7.02
N HIS A 460 14.28 -7.77 6.96
CA HIS A 460 13.68 -7.15 5.78
C HIS A 460 14.65 -7.03 4.60
N LYS A 461 15.96 -7.15 4.87
CA LYS A 461 17.04 -6.98 3.90
C LYS A 461 17.68 -8.33 3.59
N SER A 462 17.90 -8.61 2.32
CA SER A 462 18.67 -9.78 1.88
C SER A 462 20.17 -9.46 1.90
N PRO A 463 20.99 -10.09 2.75
CA PRO A 463 22.38 -9.68 2.98
C PRO A 463 23.30 -9.92 1.79
N ILE A 464 22.95 -10.85 0.89
CA ILE A 464 23.81 -11.26 -0.23
C ILE A 464 23.53 -10.55 -1.56
N VAL A 465 22.49 -9.72 -1.63
CA VAL A 465 22.15 -9.02 -2.88
C VAL A 465 23.08 -7.83 -3.04
N GLN A 466 23.89 -7.87 -4.10
CA GLN A 466 24.80 -6.78 -4.46
C GLN A 466 24.04 -5.70 -5.24
N GLY A 467 24.16 -4.45 -4.80
CA GLY A 467 23.46 -3.31 -5.42
C GLY A 467 24.18 -2.65 -6.59
N GLU A 468 25.50 -2.88 -6.75
CA GLU A 468 26.32 -2.23 -7.78
C GLU A 468 27.43 -3.16 -8.27
N VAL A 469 27.87 -2.99 -9.51
CA VAL A 469 28.99 -3.73 -10.12
C VAL A 469 29.94 -2.78 -10.85
N ASP A 470 31.25 -3.09 -10.82
CA ASP A 470 32.23 -2.39 -11.65
C ASP A 470 32.20 -2.95 -13.08
N ILE A 471 31.95 -2.09 -14.05
CA ILE A 471 31.98 -2.37 -15.49
C ILE A 471 33.27 -1.82 -16.09
N ASP A 472 34.03 -2.69 -16.77
CA ASP A 472 35.18 -2.30 -17.57
C ASP A 472 34.75 -1.89 -18.98
N THR A 473 34.44 -0.60 -19.14
CA THR A 473 34.05 -0.03 -20.44
C THR A 473 35.20 -0.02 -21.45
N LYS A 474 36.45 -0.19 -21.03
CA LYS A 474 37.63 -0.16 -21.91
C LYS A 474 37.78 -1.45 -22.70
N SER A 475 37.32 -2.57 -22.16
CA SER A 475 37.35 -3.86 -22.85
C SER A 475 36.15 -4.07 -23.79
N MET A 476 35.13 -3.20 -23.73
CA MET A 476 33.88 -3.35 -24.50
C MET A 476 34.02 -2.92 -25.96
N ASN A 477 33.42 -3.68 -26.87
CA ASN A 477 33.27 -3.32 -28.28
C ASN A 477 32.08 -2.36 -28.51
N SER A 478 31.93 -1.81 -29.72
CA SER A 478 30.88 -0.82 -30.02
C SER A 478 29.45 -1.34 -29.78
N THR A 479 29.19 -2.63 -30.02
CA THR A 479 27.87 -3.25 -29.76
C THR A 479 27.60 -3.35 -28.26
N GLU A 480 28.60 -3.73 -27.48
CA GLU A 480 28.50 -3.81 -26.01
C GLU A 480 28.32 -2.42 -25.38
N LEU A 481 29.02 -1.42 -25.90
CA LEU A 481 28.85 -0.02 -25.48
C LEU A 481 27.47 0.53 -25.83
N GLN A 482 26.93 0.16 -27.01
CA GLN A 482 25.58 0.53 -27.41
C GLN A 482 24.54 -0.09 -26.47
N ALA A 483 24.66 -1.38 -26.15
CA ALA A 483 23.79 -2.03 -25.17
C ALA A 483 23.90 -1.39 -23.77
N LEU A 484 25.11 -1.01 -23.34
CA LEU A 484 25.33 -0.28 -22.09
C LEU A 484 24.67 1.11 -22.11
N TYR A 485 24.77 1.85 -23.21
CA TYR A 485 24.13 3.16 -23.36
C TYR A 485 22.61 3.06 -23.30
N GLU A 486 22.01 2.15 -24.04
CA GLU A 486 20.56 1.88 -23.99
C GLU A 486 20.12 1.52 -22.58
N ARG A 487 20.92 0.72 -21.87
CA ARG A 487 20.67 0.37 -20.48
C ARG A 487 20.70 1.59 -19.56
N ILE A 488 21.71 2.45 -19.65
CA ILE A 488 21.82 3.67 -18.85
C ILE A 488 20.58 4.56 -19.04
N ASN A 489 20.03 4.58 -20.24
CA ASN A 489 18.83 5.37 -20.55
C ASN A 489 17.54 4.82 -19.92
N THR A 490 17.57 3.63 -19.30
CA THR A 490 16.44 3.07 -18.54
C THR A 490 16.46 3.38 -17.04
N TYR A 491 17.45 4.14 -16.55
CA TYR A 491 17.49 4.62 -15.17
C TYR A 491 16.80 5.98 -15.03
N ASP A 492 16.48 6.36 -13.80
CA ASP A 492 15.99 7.69 -13.47
C ASP A 492 16.94 8.79 -13.95
N SER A 493 16.40 9.96 -14.28
CA SER A 493 17.11 11.07 -14.94
C SER A 493 18.48 11.38 -14.33
N LYS A 494 18.55 11.50 -13.01
CA LYS A 494 19.79 11.82 -12.28
C LYS A 494 20.88 10.76 -12.43
N ILE A 495 20.52 9.48 -12.31
CA ILE A 495 21.47 8.36 -12.44
C ILE A 495 21.88 8.23 -13.91
N LYS A 496 20.92 8.32 -14.83
CA LYS A 496 21.15 8.30 -16.27
C LYS A 496 22.16 9.36 -16.71
N GLU A 497 21.99 10.61 -16.28
CA GLU A 497 22.91 11.71 -16.60
C GLU A 497 24.33 11.44 -16.09
N GLN A 498 24.45 11.01 -14.83
CA GLN A 498 25.74 10.69 -14.22
C GLN A 498 26.47 9.57 -14.99
N LEU A 499 25.77 8.46 -15.25
CA LEU A 499 26.33 7.30 -15.93
C LEU A 499 26.71 7.62 -17.38
N ASN A 500 25.88 8.37 -18.11
CA ASN A 500 26.19 8.81 -19.47
C ASN A 500 27.42 9.74 -19.51
N ALA A 501 27.57 10.63 -18.52
CA ALA A 501 28.74 11.48 -18.41
C ALA A 501 30.02 10.65 -18.13
N GLU A 502 29.94 9.63 -17.28
CA GLU A 502 31.04 8.72 -17.00
C GLU A 502 31.41 7.86 -18.22
N LEU A 503 30.42 7.31 -18.93
CA LEU A 503 30.63 6.56 -20.16
C LEU A 503 31.33 7.41 -21.23
N LYS A 504 30.88 8.66 -21.43
CA LYS A 504 31.49 9.60 -22.38
C LYS A 504 32.93 9.95 -21.99
N LYS A 505 33.22 10.03 -20.68
CA LYS A 505 34.57 10.29 -20.17
C LYS A 505 35.49 9.09 -20.36
N GLU A 506 35.03 7.87 -20.09
CA GLU A 506 35.82 6.65 -20.24
C GLU A 506 35.99 6.21 -21.70
N ARG A 507 35.00 6.48 -22.56
CA ARG A 507 34.95 6.12 -23.99
C ARG A 507 34.54 7.32 -24.87
N PRO A 508 35.41 8.33 -25.02
CA PRO A 508 35.12 9.49 -25.88
C PRO A 508 35.01 9.13 -27.37
N ASP A 509 35.49 7.95 -27.77
CA ASP A 509 35.41 7.40 -29.12
C ASP A 509 34.03 6.83 -29.46
N PHE A 510 33.23 6.47 -28.45
CA PHE A 510 31.91 5.90 -28.65
C PHE A 510 30.88 6.99 -28.99
N LYS A 511 30.30 6.89 -30.19
CA LYS A 511 29.15 7.70 -30.62
C LYS A 511 27.88 6.84 -30.53
N PRO A 512 26.99 7.07 -29.55
CA PRO A 512 25.79 6.26 -29.41
C PRO A 512 24.88 6.43 -30.63
N GLN A 513 24.41 5.31 -31.16
CA GLN A 513 23.32 5.31 -32.12
C GLN A 513 22.04 5.63 -31.34
N ILE A 514 21.52 6.85 -31.51
CA ILE A 514 20.27 7.26 -30.89
C ILE A 514 19.13 6.71 -31.76
N ASP A 515 18.20 5.99 -31.14
CA ASP A 515 17.13 5.29 -31.83
C ASP A 515 16.09 6.29 -32.37
N ALA A 516 15.99 6.43 -33.69
CA ALA A 516 14.96 7.25 -34.34
C ALA A 516 13.53 6.85 -33.89
N LYS A 517 13.32 5.57 -33.54
CA LYS A 517 12.07 5.13 -32.92
C LYS A 517 11.83 5.77 -31.56
N GLN A 518 12.85 5.92 -30.73
CA GLN A 518 12.74 6.60 -29.43
C GLN A 518 12.37 8.07 -29.61
N PHE A 519 12.99 8.76 -30.58
CA PHE A 519 12.61 10.15 -30.91
C PHE A 519 11.15 10.27 -31.33
N LEU A 520 10.70 9.42 -32.26
CA LEU A 520 9.30 9.36 -32.69
C LEU A 520 8.36 9.04 -31.52
N GLN A 521 8.80 8.18 -30.59
CA GLN A 521 8.05 7.79 -29.41
C GLN A 521 7.87 8.94 -28.41
N HIS A 522 8.93 9.73 -28.14
CA HIS A 522 8.86 10.92 -27.30
C HIS A 522 7.86 11.94 -27.87
N VAL A 523 7.90 12.16 -29.18
CA VAL A 523 6.94 13.03 -29.87
C VAL A 523 5.51 12.50 -29.74
N ALA A 524 5.31 11.18 -29.91
CA ALA A 524 4.01 10.54 -29.76
C ALA A 524 3.42 10.66 -28.35
N TYR A 525 4.28 10.61 -27.34
CA TYR A 525 3.93 10.73 -25.93
C TYR A 525 3.85 12.18 -25.44
N GLY A 526 4.10 13.16 -26.32
CA GLY A 526 4.09 14.57 -25.94
C GLY A 526 5.27 14.97 -25.06
N GLU A 527 6.32 14.17 -24.97
CA GLU A 527 7.54 14.40 -24.18
C GLU A 527 8.45 15.38 -24.93
N GLN A 528 8.00 16.63 -25.02
CA GLN A 528 8.62 17.65 -25.87
C GLN A 528 10.06 17.97 -25.48
N ASN A 529 10.37 18.04 -24.18
CA ASN A 529 11.72 18.35 -23.71
C ASN A 529 12.68 17.21 -24.07
N GLU A 530 12.25 15.98 -23.86
CA GLU A 530 13.00 14.76 -24.18
C GLU A 530 13.26 14.64 -25.68
N ALA A 531 12.27 14.97 -26.52
CA ALA A 531 12.42 15.02 -27.97
C ALA A 531 13.41 16.13 -28.40
N GLU A 532 13.28 17.33 -27.82
CA GLU A 532 14.15 18.48 -28.13
C GLU A 532 15.61 18.22 -27.73
N ASP A 533 15.84 17.56 -26.59
CA ASP A 533 17.17 17.20 -26.12
C ASP A 533 17.90 16.22 -27.05
N LEU A 534 17.17 15.42 -27.85
CA LEU A 534 17.76 14.59 -28.89
C LEU A 534 18.22 15.43 -30.10
N LEU A 535 17.46 16.47 -30.47
CA LEU A 535 17.77 17.36 -31.58
C LEU A 535 18.94 18.31 -31.27
N LYS A 536 19.11 18.73 -30.00
CA LYS A 536 20.19 19.63 -29.56
C LYS A 536 21.60 19.03 -29.66
N LYS A 537 21.74 17.70 -29.82
CA LYS A 537 23.04 17.01 -29.70
C LYS A 537 23.97 17.28 -30.87
N ASP A 538 23.43 17.27 -32.09
CA ASP A 538 24.19 17.42 -33.33
C ASP A 538 23.24 17.82 -34.48
N ASN A 539 23.65 18.80 -35.29
CA ASN A 539 22.79 19.39 -36.32
C ASN A 539 22.52 18.44 -37.51
N GLU A 540 23.51 17.66 -37.94
CA GLU A 540 23.32 16.69 -39.04
C GLU A 540 22.42 15.55 -38.56
N PHE A 541 22.66 15.09 -37.33
CA PHE A 541 21.84 14.08 -36.68
C PHE A 541 20.38 14.54 -36.45
N ALA A 542 20.18 15.83 -36.14
CA ALA A 542 18.84 16.40 -36.02
C ALA A 542 18.06 16.29 -37.33
N GLN A 543 18.69 16.52 -38.49
CA GLN A 543 18.01 16.36 -39.79
C GLN A 543 17.62 14.90 -40.07
N GLU A 544 18.49 13.95 -39.72
CA GLU A 544 18.20 12.51 -39.83
C GLU A 544 16.99 12.12 -38.95
N LEU A 545 16.94 12.58 -37.69
CA LEU A 545 15.81 12.34 -36.81
C LEU A 545 14.50 12.97 -37.31
N LEU A 546 14.56 14.21 -37.80
CA LEU A 546 13.40 14.96 -38.28
C LEU A 546 12.78 14.34 -39.55
N THR A 547 13.62 13.76 -40.41
CA THR A 547 13.19 13.12 -41.67
C THR A 547 12.91 11.62 -41.53
N ALA A 548 13.23 11.01 -40.38
CA ALA A 548 12.97 9.61 -40.11
C ALA A 548 11.50 9.24 -40.31
N SER A 549 11.24 8.35 -41.27
CA SER A 549 9.91 7.80 -41.55
C SER A 549 9.95 6.29 -41.75
N ASP A 550 8.78 5.67 -41.90
CA ASP A 550 8.61 4.23 -42.10
C ASP A 550 9.04 3.36 -40.91
N ILE A 551 9.30 4.00 -39.76
CA ILE A 551 9.60 3.35 -38.48
C ILE A 551 8.30 3.30 -37.65
N PRO A 552 7.85 2.13 -37.20
CA PRO A 552 6.63 2.01 -36.41
C PRO A 552 6.81 2.52 -34.98
N PHE A 553 5.94 3.42 -34.55
CA PHE A 553 5.83 3.90 -33.15
C PHE A 553 4.37 4.00 -32.74
N THR A 554 4.09 3.90 -31.44
CA THR A 554 2.72 3.77 -30.92
C THR A 554 2.43 4.83 -29.88
N ASP A 555 1.38 5.62 -30.03
CA ASP A 555 0.99 6.57 -28.99
C ASP A 555 0.30 5.90 -27.79
N TYR A 556 -0.01 6.66 -26.74
CA TYR A 556 -0.64 6.09 -25.55
C TYR A 556 -2.03 5.49 -25.79
N SER A 557 -2.74 5.92 -26.83
CA SER A 557 -4.06 5.39 -27.21
C SER A 557 -3.95 4.07 -28.00
N GLY A 558 -2.73 3.55 -28.18
CA GLY A 558 -2.46 2.30 -28.89
C GLY A 558 -2.57 2.43 -30.41
N ARG A 559 -2.46 3.65 -30.96
CA ARG A 559 -2.40 3.88 -32.41
C ARG A 559 -0.95 3.78 -32.86
N THR A 560 -0.67 2.88 -33.79
CA THR A 560 0.66 2.72 -34.39
C THR A 560 0.74 3.44 -35.73
N PHE A 561 1.72 4.33 -35.85
CA PHE A 561 2.02 5.14 -37.04
C PHE A 561 3.39 4.76 -37.62
N THR A 562 3.61 5.09 -38.89
CA THR A 562 4.91 4.93 -39.59
C THR A 562 5.34 6.22 -40.30
N CYS A 563 4.90 7.37 -39.79
CA CYS A 563 5.16 8.69 -40.35
C CYS A 563 6.33 9.40 -39.66
N THR A 564 6.67 10.62 -40.08
CA THR A 564 7.65 11.46 -39.38
C THR A 564 7.07 12.05 -38.09
N ALA A 565 7.95 12.52 -37.20
CA ALA A 565 7.56 13.25 -36.00
C ALA A 565 6.66 14.46 -36.30
N TYR A 566 6.98 15.19 -37.37
CA TYR A 566 6.24 16.39 -37.77
C TYR A 566 4.85 16.06 -38.33
N GLU A 567 4.73 15.02 -39.17
CA GLU A 567 3.43 14.53 -39.66
C GLU A 567 2.51 14.12 -38.50
N TYR A 568 3.03 13.38 -37.52
CA TYR A 568 2.24 13.00 -36.34
C TYR A 568 1.82 14.21 -35.50
N ALA A 569 2.75 15.14 -35.20
CA ALA A 569 2.44 16.34 -34.43
C ALA A 569 1.36 17.19 -35.12
N TYR A 570 1.44 17.32 -36.45
CA TYR A 570 0.46 18.01 -37.28
C TYR A 570 -0.90 17.29 -37.27
N TRP A 571 -0.92 15.96 -37.44
CA TRP A 571 -2.12 15.13 -37.33
C TRP A 571 -2.79 15.27 -35.96
N ALA A 572 -2.01 15.21 -34.88
CA ALA A 572 -2.49 15.37 -33.53
C ALA A 572 -2.99 16.80 -33.25
N LYS A 573 -2.54 17.81 -34.01
CA LYS A 573 -2.73 19.25 -33.75
C LYS A 573 -1.92 19.77 -32.55
N ASP A 574 -0.76 19.17 -32.26
CA ASP A 574 0.17 19.66 -31.24
C ASP A 574 1.02 20.80 -31.81
N ALA A 575 0.45 22.02 -31.80
CA ALA A 575 1.10 23.21 -32.35
C ALA A 575 2.41 23.58 -31.62
N HIS A 576 2.54 23.25 -30.34
CA HIS A 576 3.77 23.47 -29.58
C HIS A 576 4.88 22.55 -30.04
N MET A 577 4.57 21.26 -30.24
CA MET A 577 5.52 20.29 -30.78
C MET A 577 5.95 20.65 -32.21
N CYS A 578 5.01 21.02 -33.09
CA CYS A 578 5.35 21.47 -34.45
C CYS A 578 6.36 22.63 -34.45
N ARG A 579 6.11 23.68 -33.65
CA ARG A 579 7.01 24.84 -33.55
C ARG A 579 8.37 24.50 -32.95
N MET A 580 8.42 23.57 -31.99
CA MET A 580 9.70 23.07 -31.47
C MET A 580 10.48 22.37 -32.58
N LEU A 581 9.86 21.44 -33.31
CA LEU A 581 10.52 20.72 -34.40
C LEU A 581 11.02 21.67 -35.51
N GLU A 582 10.22 22.65 -35.90
CA GLU A 582 10.56 23.66 -36.92
C GLU A 582 11.84 24.45 -36.61
N GLN A 583 12.16 24.65 -35.32
CA GLN A 583 13.37 25.39 -34.91
C GLN A 583 14.67 24.67 -35.26
N TYR A 584 14.60 23.36 -35.49
CA TYR A 584 15.76 22.51 -35.78
C TYR A 584 15.82 22.07 -37.26
N MET A 585 14.86 22.47 -38.09
CA MET A 585 14.84 22.12 -39.52
C MET A 585 15.74 23.07 -40.32
N ASP A 586 16.57 22.52 -41.20
CA ASP A 586 17.16 23.30 -42.28
C ASP A 586 16.15 23.56 -43.42
N ASP A 587 16.55 24.36 -44.42
CA ASP A 587 15.67 24.72 -45.55
C ASP A 587 15.21 23.50 -46.36
N ASN A 588 16.04 22.46 -46.47
CA ASN A 588 15.72 21.24 -47.22
C ASN A 588 14.70 20.40 -46.45
N THR A 589 14.96 20.14 -45.17
CA THR A 589 14.08 19.41 -44.26
C THR A 589 12.74 20.12 -44.14
N LYS A 590 12.73 21.44 -44.03
CA LYS A 590 11.49 22.24 -43.97
C LYS A 590 10.66 22.09 -45.24
N LYS A 591 11.30 22.16 -46.41
CA LYS A 591 10.62 21.97 -47.70
C LYS A 591 10.08 20.54 -47.85
N GLU A 592 10.85 19.55 -47.43
CA GLU A 592 10.43 18.15 -47.46
C GLU A 592 9.19 17.94 -46.58
N LEU A 593 9.29 18.27 -45.28
CA LEU A 593 8.21 18.06 -44.32
C LEU A 593 6.96 18.87 -44.66
N LEU A 594 7.10 20.07 -45.22
CA LEU A 594 5.97 20.84 -45.76
C LEU A 594 5.23 20.06 -46.86
N ASN A 595 5.95 19.53 -47.85
CA ASN A 595 5.33 18.70 -48.90
C ASN A 595 4.65 17.44 -48.30
N ARG A 596 5.16 16.90 -47.20
CA ARG A 596 4.55 15.73 -46.54
C ARG A 596 3.22 16.08 -45.88
N VAL A 597 3.14 17.19 -45.15
CA VAL A 597 1.87 17.62 -44.52
C VAL A 597 0.86 18.14 -45.55
N GLU A 598 1.29 18.83 -46.61
CA GLU A 598 0.40 19.22 -47.71
C GLU A 598 -0.24 18.00 -48.39
N ARG A 599 0.53 16.91 -48.55
CA ARG A 599 -0.01 15.64 -49.05
C ARG A 599 -1.06 15.01 -48.14
N MET A 600 -1.08 15.31 -46.84
CA MET A 600 -2.14 14.84 -45.93
C MET A 600 -3.48 15.51 -46.23
N GLU A 601 -3.46 16.77 -46.67
CA GLU A 601 -4.65 17.56 -47.00
C GLU A 601 -5.19 17.27 -48.40
N GLU A 602 -4.39 16.65 -49.27
CA GLU A 602 -4.79 16.34 -50.65
C GLU A 602 -6.08 15.49 -50.68
N PRO A 603 -7.11 15.92 -51.41
CA PRO A 603 -8.34 15.14 -51.54
C PRO A 603 -8.12 13.86 -52.34
N ILE A 604 -8.47 12.73 -51.75
CA ILE A 604 -8.51 11.41 -52.37
C ILE A 604 -9.97 10.88 -52.40
N GLY A 605 -10.31 10.09 -53.43
CA GLY A 605 -11.64 9.50 -53.60
C GLY A 605 -12.34 9.92 -54.90
N GLU A 606 -13.53 9.34 -55.16
CA GLU A 606 -14.37 9.64 -56.33
C GLU A 606 -15.02 11.02 -56.22
N GLU A 607 -15.42 11.63 -57.35
CA GLU A 607 -15.81 13.06 -57.44
C GLU A 607 -16.85 13.53 -56.40
N LEU A 608 -17.73 12.65 -55.92
CA LEU A 608 -18.79 12.94 -54.95
C LEU A 608 -18.36 12.83 -53.47
N PHE A 609 -17.24 12.19 -53.14
CA PHE A 609 -16.82 11.93 -51.76
C PHE A 609 -15.30 12.11 -51.56
N LYS A 610 -14.78 13.26 -51.97
CA LYS A 610 -13.38 13.63 -51.71
C LYS A 610 -13.16 13.81 -50.21
N LYS A 611 -12.22 13.06 -49.64
CA LYS A 611 -11.73 13.23 -48.26
C LYS A 611 -10.22 13.47 -48.29
N PRO A 612 -9.66 14.23 -47.34
CA PRO A 612 -8.21 14.36 -47.21
C PRO A 612 -7.50 13.00 -47.14
N ARG A 613 -6.29 12.92 -47.71
CA ARG A 613 -5.47 11.71 -47.71
C ARG A 613 -5.16 11.24 -46.30
N GLY A 614 -4.76 12.14 -45.42
CA GLY A 614 -4.42 11.89 -44.03
C GLY A 614 -3.33 10.84 -43.79
N LEU A 615 -3.14 10.52 -42.51
CA LEU A 615 -2.21 9.49 -42.03
C LEU A 615 -2.90 8.14 -41.88
N LEU A 616 -2.17 7.08 -42.25
CA LEU A 616 -2.56 5.70 -41.99
C LEU A 616 -2.04 5.30 -40.60
N TYR A 617 -2.90 4.67 -39.79
CA TYR A 617 -2.50 4.07 -38.52
C TYR A 617 -3.27 2.78 -38.25
N THR A 618 -2.72 1.94 -37.39
CA THR A 618 -3.41 0.75 -36.87
C THR A 618 -3.78 0.94 -35.40
N GLN A 619 -4.98 0.52 -35.02
CA GLN A 619 -5.42 0.52 -33.62
C GLN A 619 -6.27 -0.73 -33.38
N LYS A 620 -5.93 -1.52 -32.36
CA LYS A 620 -6.62 -2.80 -32.05
C LYS A 620 -6.74 -3.74 -33.27
N GLY A 621 -5.71 -3.79 -34.11
CA GLY A 621 -5.66 -4.63 -35.32
C GLY A 621 -6.41 -4.07 -36.54
N ASN A 622 -7.19 -2.99 -36.39
CA ASN A 622 -7.90 -2.34 -37.49
C ASN A 622 -7.07 -1.21 -38.09
N LYS A 623 -7.16 -1.02 -39.42
CA LYS A 623 -6.51 0.08 -40.14
C LYS A 623 -7.46 1.27 -40.26
N TYR A 624 -6.95 2.45 -39.95
CA TYR A 624 -7.66 3.72 -40.02
C TYR A 624 -6.89 4.73 -40.85
N ARG A 625 -7.60 5.79 -41.28
CA ARG A 625 -7.03 6.91 -42.02
C ARG A 625 -7.76 8.20 -41.66
N SER A 626 -7.04 9.22 -41.22
CA SER A 626 -7.57 10.58 -41.01
C SER A 626 -6.50 11.65 -41.20
N ASP A 627 -6.91 12.84 -41.64
CA ASP A 627 -6.10 14.06 -41.73
C ASP A 627 -5.66 14.58 -40.37
N HIS A 628 -6.58 14.57 -39.42
CA HIS A 628 -6.33 14.99 -38.05
C HIS A 628 -6.98 14.06 -37.03
N PHE A 629 -6.60 14.23 -35.77
CA PHE A 629 -7.34 13.68 -34.67
C PHE A 629 -8.72 14.35 -34.55
N ASP A 630 -9.76 13.52 -34.49
CA ASP A 630 -11.16 13.97 -34.38
C ASP A 630 -11.63 13.94 -32.92
N LEU A 631 -11.95 15.11 -32.38
CA LEU A 631 -12.50 15.27 -31.03
C LEU A 631 -14.01 15.03 -30.95
N THR A 632 -14.69 14.82 -32.08
CA THR A 632 -16.15 14.63 -32.14
C THR A 632 -16.65 13.51 -31.23
N PRO A 633 -16.02 12.32 -31.13
CA PRO A 633 -16.46 11.26 -30.23
C PRO A 633 -16.52 11.71 -28.76
N LEU A 634 -15.48 12.39 -28.28
CA LEU A 634 -15.42 12.90 -26.91
C LEU A 634 -16.46 13.99 -26.67
N LYS A 635 -16.62 14.93 -27.61
CA LYS A 635 -17.65 15.98 -27.54
C LYS A 635 -19.05 15.39 -27.46
N GLN A 636 -19.33 14.36 -28.26
CA GLN A 636 -20.63 13.70 -28.28
C GLN A 636 -20.88 12.92 -26.98
N ALA A 637 -19.88 12.20 -26.46
CA ALA A 637 -20.01 11.50 -25.18
C ALA A 637 -20.31 12.47 -24.01
N LEU A 638 -19.58 13.59 -23.94
CA LEU A 638 -19.81 14.64 -22.95
C LEU A 638 -21.20 15.24 -23.10
N LYS A 639 -21.61 15.58 -24.33
CA LYS A 639 -22.93 16.14 -24.61
C LYS A 639 -24.05 15.21 -24.14
N THR A 640 -23.96 13.92 -24.47
CA THR A 640 -24.96 12.92 -24.06
C THR A 640 -25.02 12.75 -22.53
N TYR A 641 -23.87 12.79 -21.85
CA TYR A 641 -23.85 12.77 -20.38
C TYR A 641 -24.52 14.01 -19.77
N ILE A 642 -24.19 15.20 -20.26
CA ILE A 642 -24.77 16.47 -19.79
C ILE A 642 -26.29 16.48 -20.02
N GLU A 643 -26.75 16.09 -21.21
CA GLU A 643 -28.18 16.02 -21.51
C GLU A 643 -28.92 15.03 -20.58
N ALA A 644 -28.32 13.89 -20.22
CA ALA A 644 -28.91 12.95 -19.27
C ALA A 644 -28.94 13.50 -17.84
N TYR A 645 -27.87 14.19 -17.42
CA TYR A 645 -27.79 14.85 -16.12
C TYR A 645 -28.85 15.94 -15.97
N ASP A 646 -28.96 16.84 -16.96
CA ASP A 646 -29.96 17.92 -16.96
C ASP A 646 -31.40 17.39 -16.96
N ASN A 647 -31.63 16.19 -17.51
CA ASN A 647 -32.92 15.52 -17.51
C ASN A 647 -33.22 14.71 -16.23
N ASN A 648 -32.31 14.71 -15.24
CA ASN A 648 -32.42 13.94 -13.99
C ASN A 648 -32.61 12.42 -14.23
N GLU A 649 -31.87 11.85 -15.18
CA GLU A 649 -31.79 10.39 -15.35
C GLU A 649 -31.23 9.72 -14.09
N ASP A 650 -31.46 8.42 -13.93
CA ASP A 650 -31.04 7.66 -12.75
C ASP A 650 -29.51 7.49 -12.65
N SER A 651 -29.01 7.22 -11.43
CA SER A 651 -27.58 7.03 -11.14
C SER A 651 -26.90 5.99 -12.03
N GLU A 652 -27.55 4.84 -12.30
CA GLU A 652 -26.93 3.77 -13.09
C GLU A 652 -26.73 4.22 -14.55
N THR A 653 -27.72 4.95 -15.10
CA THR A 653 -27.64 5.55 -16.43
C THR A 653 -26.52 6.60 -16.50
N LEU A 654 -26.43 7.49 -15.51
CA LEU A 654 -25.38 8.52 -15.44
C LEU A 654 -23.99 7.90 -15.32
N GLU A 655 -23.82 6.88 -14.48
CA GLU A 655 -22.55 6.17 -14.33
C GLU A 655 -22.12 5.50 -15.65
N ALA A 656 -23.04 4.80 -16.33
CA ALA A 656 -22.76 4.16 -17.61
C ALA A 656 -22.37 5.18 -18.70
N LEU A 657 -23.01 6.35 -18.73
CA LEU A 657 -22.66 7.44 -19.64
C LEU A 657 -21.32 8.09 -19.28
N TRP A 658 -21.02 8.25 -17.99
CA TRP A 658 -19.75 8.76 -17.52
C TRP A 658 -18.58 7.86 -17.93
N ILE A 659 -18.74 6.54 -17.84
CA ILE A 659 -17.73 5.59 -18.34
C ILE A 659 -17.50 5.75 -19.86
N LYS A 660 -18.54 6.06 -20.66
CA LYS A 660 -18.37 6.35 -22.10
C LYS A 660 -17.57 7.63 -22.36
N VAL A 661 -17.70 8.64 -21.50
CA VAL A 661 -16.83 9.84 -21.52
C VAL A 661 -15.39 9.40 -21.29
N GLY A 662 -15.13 8.61 -20.24
CA GLY A 662 -13.80 8.10 -19.92
C GLY A 662 -13.18 7.27 -21.05
N LEU A 663 -13.98 6.46 -21.74
CA LEU A 663 -13.53 5.69 -22.91
C LEU A 663 -13.04 6.61 -24.03
N SER A 664 -13.75 7.70 -24.28
CA SER A 664 -13.38 8.69 -25.30
C SER A 664 -12.18 9.54 -24.87
N GLN A 665 -12.05 9.84 -23.57
CA GLN A 665 -10.90 10.54 -22.99
C GLN A 665 -9.62 9.72 -23.11
N ARG A 666 -9.69 8.40 -22.94
CA ARG A 666 -8.55 7.50 -23.09
C ARG A 666 -7.95 7.50 -24.51
N ASP A 667 -8.77 7.79 -25.51
CA ASP A 667 -8.38 7.75 -26.92
C ASP A 667 -7.80 9.09 -27.44
N VAL A 668 -7.67 10.11 -26.59
CA VAL A 668 -7.07 11.40 -27.00
C VAL A 668 -5.54 11.35 -27.09
N PRO A 669 -4.91 12.08 -28.02
CA PRO A 669 -3.45 12.25 -28.03
C PRO A 669 -2.94 12.94 -26.76
N ALA A 670 -1.68 12.69 -26.41
CA ALA A 670 -1.05 13.20 -25.20
C ALA A 670 -1.17 14.72 -25.01
N HIS A 671 -1.06 15.51 -26.08
CA HIS A 671 -1.18 16.97 -25.98
C HIS A 671 -2.56 17.44 -25.47
N ILE A 672 -3.64 16.72 -25.80
CA ILE A 672 -4.98 17.02 -25.27
C ILE A 672 -5.06 16.63 -23.80
N ALA A 673 -4.52 15.47 -23.44
CA ALA A 673 -4.44 15.04 -22.04
C ALA A 673 -3.63 16.03 -21.18
N HIS A 674 -2.54 16.61 -21.72
CA HIS A 674 -1.81 17.68 -21.05
C HIS A 674 -2.69 18.90 -20.78
N GLU A 675 -3.56 19.30 -21.71
CA GLU A 675 -4.51 20.39 -21.47
C GLU A 675 -5.61 20.02 -20.47
N TYR A 676 -5.93 18.74 -20.25
CA TYR A 676 -6.76 18.32 -19.11
C TYR A 676 -5.99 18.39 -17.78
N CYS A 677 -4.71 18.05 -17.79
CA CYS A 677 -3.84 17.96 -16.61
C CYS A 677 -3.04 19.23 -16.32
N HIS A 678 -3.23 20.31 -17.10
CA HIS A 678 -2.43 21.52 -17.00
C HIS A 678 -2.51 22.13 -15.58
N PRO A 679 -1.40 22.34 -14.85
CA PRO A 679 -1.47 22.67 -13.43
C PRO A 679 -1.90 24.12 -13.15
N LYS A 680 -1.76 25.03 -14.12
CA LYS A 680 -1.93 26.49 -13.91
C LYS A 680 -3.12 27.15 -14.61
N ARG A 681 -3.93 26.43 -15.39
CA ARG A 681 -5.08 27.02 -16.12
C ARG A 681 -6.17 25.99 -16.36
N SER A 682 -7.43 26.41 -16.36
CA SER A 682 -8.62 25.62 -16.68
C SER A 682 -9.08 25.77 -18.13
N PHE A 683 -10.04 24.95 -18.56
CA PHE A 683 -10.72 25.17 -19.84
C PHE A 683 -11.58 26.44 -19.85
N ASP A 684 -12.07 26.88 -18.69
CA ASP A 684 -12.79 28.16 -18.56
C ASP A 684 -11.83 29.35 -18.81
N ASP A 685 -10.66 29.33 -18.17
CA ASP A 685 -9.61 30.36 -18.38
C ASP A 685 -9.22 30.46 -19.87
N VAL A 686 -9.07 29.31 -20.53
CA VAL A 686 -8.76 29.23 -21.96
C VAL A 686 -9.91 29.75 -22.82
N SER A 687 -11.16 29.46 -22.45
CA SER A 687 -12.33 29.95 -23.18
C SER A 687 -12.47 31.48 -23.11
N GLN A 688 -12.13 32.05 -21.95
CA GLN A 688 -12.17 33.50 -21.70
C GLN A 688 -10.94 34.22 -22.27
N ASN A 689 -9.80 33.54 -22.36
CA ASN A 689 -8.56 34.07 -22.92
C ASN A 689 -7.86 33.06 -23.85
N PRO A 690 -8.24 33.01 -25.13
CA PRO A 690 -7.63 32.10 -26.12
C PRO A 690 -6.12 32.31 -26.33
N SER A 691 -5.56 33.46 -25.92
CA SER A 691 -4.11 33.70 -26.02
C SER A 691 -3.27 32.79 -25.12
N LEU A 692 -3.91 32.08 -24.17
CA LEU A 692 -3.28 31.03 -23.36
C LEU A 692 -2.95 29.77 -24.18
N LEU A 693 -3.53 29.59 -25.36
CA LEU A 693 -3.19 28.51 -26.30
C LEU A 693 -2.21 28.94 -27.40
N ASP A 694 -1.70 30.17 -27.35
CA ASP A 694 -0.75 30.65 -28.35
C ASP A 694 0.58 29.91 -28.23
N ALA A 695 0.83 29.00 -29.18
CA ALA A 695 2.04 28.20 -29.20
C ALA A 695 3.34 28.99 -29.47
N SER A 696 3.28 30.31 -29.73
CA SER A 696 4.48 31.14 -29.94
C SER A 696 5.13 31.49 -28.61
N LYS A 697 4.35 31.40 -27.53
CA LYS A 697 4.77 31.72 -26.19
C LYS A 697 5.08 30.42 -25.47
N SER A 698 6.37 30.12 -25.29
CA SER A 698 6.81 28.92 -24.57
C SER A 698 6.27 28.86 -23.13
N SER A 699 6.01 30.00 -22.49
CA SER A 699 5.39 30.09 -21.16
C SER A 699 3.95 29.55 -21.10
N ASN A 700 3.29 29.40 -22.25
CA ASN A 700 1.97 28.79 -22.34
C ASN A 700 2.03 27.26 -22.34
N LEU A 701 3.21 26.65 -22.31
CA LEU A 701 3.34 25.20 -22.29
C LEU A 701 3.78 24.71 -20.90
N GLU A 702 2.91 23.95 -20.24
CA GLU A 702 3.29 23.15 -19.08
C GLU A 702 2.69 21.74 -19.22
N ARG A 703 3.55 20.80 -19.61
CA ARG A 703 3.14 19.42 -19.86
C ARG A 703 3.09 18.63 -18.55
N SER A 704 1.91 18.14 -18.22
CA SER A 704 1.68 17.19 -17.13
C SER A 704 0.69 16.15 -17.60
N LEU A 705 0.87 14.90 -17.22
CA LEU A 705 -0.15 13.84 -17.38
C LEU A 705 -0.70 13.40 -16.02
N LYS A 706 -0.30 14.10 -14.95
CA LYS A 706 -0.74 13.79 -13.59
C LYS A 706 -2.07 14.47 -13.33
N PHE A 707 -2.97 13.72 -12.71
CA PHE A 707 -4.22 14.23 -12.19
C PHE A 707 -4.47 13.62 -10.82
N TYR A 708 -5.37 14.21 -10.04
CA TYR A 708 -5.72 13.69 -8.73
C TYR A 708 -6.88 12.69 -8.86
N ASN A 709 -6.66 11.43 -8.55
CA ASN A 709 -7.70 10.42 -8.67
C ASN A 709 -8.50 10.35 -7.36
N TRP A 710 -9.75 10.83 -7.37
CA TRP A 710 -10.62 10.84 -6.18
C TRP A 710 -11.05 9.44 -5.76
N VAL A 711 -11.07 8.50 -6.70
CA VAL A 711 -11.39 7.09 -6.42
C VAL A 711 -10.30 6.43 -5.57
N THR A 712 -9.04 6.77 -5.82
CA THR A 712 -7.88 6.18 -5.14
C THR A 712 -7.21 7.11 -4.12
N ASN A 713 -7.69 8.35 -4.02
CA ASN A 713 -7.18 9.40 -3.14
C ASN A 713 -5.67 9.70 -3.33
N VAL A 714 -5.13 9.49 -4.53
CA VAL A 714 -3.72 9.71 -4.88
C VAL A 714 -3.57 10.39 -6.23
N ASN A 715 -2.42 11.02 -6.48
CA ASN A 715 -2.07 11.49 -7.82
C ASN A 715 -1.81 10.28 -8.73
N ASP A 716 -2.57 10.19 -9.82
CA ASP A 716 -2.47 9.15 -10.84
C ASP A 716 -2.04 9.76 -12.18
N PHE A 717 -1.81 8.92 -13.18
CA PHE A 717 -1.40 9.33 -14.51
C PHE A 717 -2.49 9.04 -15.54
N TRP A 718 -2.72 9.98 -16.46
CA TRP A 718 -3.72 9.83 -17.53
C TRP A 718 -3.50 8.55 -18.34
N PHE A 719 -2.25 8.21 -18.63
CA PHE A 719 -1.86 6.98 -19.30
C PHE A 719 -0.98 6.12 -18.38
N THR A 720 -1.50 4.96 -17.97
CA THR A 720 -0.72 3.91 -17.31
C THR A 720 -0.12 2.94 -18.34
N PRO A 721 0.90 2.12 -17.99
CA PRO A 721 1.39 1.06 -18.87
C PRO A 721 0.23 0.17 -19.33
N ASN A 722 0.09 -0.01 -20.63
CA ASN A 722 -1.04 -0.67 -21.28
C ASN A 722 -2.42 -0.04 -21.01
N SER A 723 -2.51 1.29 -20.85
CA SER A 723 -3.80 1.99 -20.74
C SER A 723 -4.78 1.64 -21.89
N TYR A 724 -4.28 1.25 -23.06
CA TYR A 724 -5.09 0.73 -24.18
C TYR A 724 -5.59 -0.72 -24.03
N SER A 725 -5.12 -1.51 -23.04
CA SER A 725 -5.56 -2.89 -22.75
C SER A 725 -6.37 -2.98 -21.44
N VAL A 726 -7.62 -3.42 -21.57
CA VAL A 726 -8.68 -3.77 -20.59
C VAL A 726 -8.16 -4.50 -19.33
N ASP A 727 -8.51 -4.20 -18.06
CA ASP A 727 -9.84 -4.08 -17.41
C ASP A 727 -9.85 -3.17 -16.13
N SER A 728 -9.18 -2.01 -16.11
CA SER A 728 -9.25 -1.06 -14.96
C SER A 728 -8.79 0.36 -15.35
N GLY A 729 -9.31 1.40 -14.67
CA GLY A 729 -8.87 2.79 -14.82
C GLY A 729 -9.78 3.69 -15.69
N LEU A 730 -9.18 4.67 -16.36
CA LEU A 730 -9.88 5.66 -17.21
C LEU A 730 -10.70 4.97 -18.30
N GLY A 731 -12.01 5.24 -18.33
CA GLY A 731 -12.95 4.61 -19.27
C GLY A 731 -13.37 3.18 -18.90
N PHE A 732 -13.08 2.74 -17.68
CA PHE A 732 -13.59 1.47 -17.14
C PHE A 732 -14.20 1.65 -15.75
N SER A 733 -13.50 2.36 -14.87
CA SER A 733 -13.93 2.62 -13.49
C SER A 733 -14.19 4.09 -13.19
N PHE A 734 -13.72 5.02 -14.04
CA PHE A 734 -13.96 6.45 -13.89
C PHE A 734 -13.77 7.19 -15.22
N ALA A 735 -14.26 8.43 -15.27
CA ALA A 735 -13.82 9.45 -16.22
C ALA A 735 -13.28 10.67 -15.46
N ILE A 736 -12.63 11.58 -16.18
CA ILE A 736 -11.95 12.73 -15.60
C ILE A 736 -12.78 14.00 -15.81
N LEU A 737 -13.04 14.70 -14.73
CA LEU A 737 -13.58 16.06 -14.75
C LEU A 737 -12.44 17.06 -14.51
N ARG A 738 -12.53 18.20 -15.18
CA ARG A 738 -11.71 19.36 -14.89
C ARG A 738 -12.61 20.49 -14.35
N GLY A 739 -12.67 20.65 -13.03
CA GLY A 739 -13.60 21.55 -12.35
C GLY A 739 -12.98 22.36 -11.20
N LEU A 740 -13.78 23.27 -10.65
CA LEU A 740 -13.49 24.00 -9.41
C LEU A 740 -13.91 23.14 -8.23
N VAL A 741 -12.98 22.79 -7.33
CA VAL A 741 -13.35 22.14 -6.06
C VAL A 741 -13.37 23.20 -4.97
N GLN A 742 -14.53 23.45 -4.39
CA GLN A 742 -14.68 24.28 -3.21
C GLN A 742 -14.52 23.36 -1.98
N TRP A 743 -13.39 23.47 -1.29
CA TRP A 743 -13.10 22.65 -0.11
C TRP A 743 -14.09 22.99 1.02
N TRP A 744 -14.94 22.04 1.40
CA TRP A 744 -15.66 22.10 2.68
C TRP A 744 -14.69 21.69 3.79
N GLY A 745 -13.91 22.67 4.25
CA GLY A 745 -12.89 22.53 5.28
C GLY A 745 -11.93 23.71 5.17
N GLY A 746 -12.15 24.74 5.99
CA GLY A 746 -11.66 26.10 5.74
C GLY A 746 -10.16 26.24 5.58
N VAL A 747 -9.73 26.61 4.37
CA VAL A 747 -9.00 27.84 4.02
C VAL A 747 -9.37 28.13 2.56
N ALA A 748 -9.83 29.34 2.24
CA ALA A 748 -10.15 29.73 0.86
C ALA A 748 -8.88 29.92 0.01
N SER A 749 -8.25 28.82 -0.40
CA SER A 749 -7.34 28.79 -1.55
C SER A 749 -8.04 28.11 -2.72
N ARG A 750 -8.39 28.91 -3.74
CA ARG A 750 -8.91 28.39 -5.02
C ARG A 750 -7.81 27.58 -5.70
N ALA A 751 -7.92 26.26 -5.71
CA ALA A 751 -7.05 25.40 -6.50
C ALA A 751 -7.91 24.66 -7.53
N TRP A 752 -7.53 24.78 -8.81
CA TRP A 752 -8.14 24.01 -9.88
C TRP A 752 -7.63 22.58 -9.81
N VAL A 753 -8.53 21.60 -9.67
CA VAL A 753 -8.15 20.19 -9.57
C VAL A 753 -8.71 19.43 -10.77
N CYS A 754 -7.83 18.76 -11.50
CA CYS A 754 -8.22 17.75 -12.47
C CYS A 754 -8.34 16.43 -11.73
N GLY A 755 -9.51 15.78 -11.77
CA GLY A 755 -9.66 14.53 -11.05
C GLY A 755 -10.59 13.49 -11.63
N GLY A 756 -10.22 12.23 -11.38
CA GLY A 756 -10.99 11.05 -11.75
C GLY A 756 -12.06 10.77 -10.70
N ALA A 757 -13.31 10.60 -11.11
CA ALA A 757 -14.47 10.44 -10.23
C ALA A 757 -15.40 9.33 -10.74
N VAL A 758 -16.10 8.64 -9.82
CA VAL A 758 -17.21 7.72 -10.14
C VAL A 758 -18.48 8.55 -10.35
N GLY A 759 -19.42 8.09 -11.18
CA GLY A 759 -20.61 8.86 -11.59
C GLY A 759 -21.39 9.51 -10.45
N ASP A 760 -21.53 8.82 -9.31
CA ASP A 760 -22.28 9.31 -8.14
C ASP A 760 -21.58 10.42 -7.32
N SER A 761 -20.27 10.63 -7.54
CA SER A 761 -19.47 11.63 -6.81
C SER A 761 -19.42 13.00 -7.50
N VAL A 762 -20.13 13.17 -8.61
CA VAL A 762 -20.13 14.40 -9.45
C VAL A 762 -21.30 15.34 -9.10
N ALA A 763 -22.08 15.02 -8.06
CA ALA A 763 -23.17 15.85 -7.57
C ALA A 763 -22.68 16.97 -6.64
N ASP A 764 -21.97 17.96 -7.21
CA ASP A 764 -21.88 19.34 -6.68
C ASP A 764 -21.31 20.31 -7.73
#